data_AF-A0A2V5PGL6-F1
#
_entry.id   AF-A0A2V5PGL6-F1
#
_cell.length_a   1.000
_cell.length_b   1.000
_cell.length_c   1.000
_cell.angle_alpha   90.00
_cell.angle_beta   90.00
_cell.angle_gamma   90.00
#
_symmetry.space_group_name_H-M   'P 1'
#
loop_
_entity.id
_entity.type
_entity.pdbx_description
1 polymer ?
#
loop_
_entity_poly.entity_id
_entity_poly.type
_entity_poly.pdbx_seq_one_letter_code
_entity_poly.pdbx_strand_id
1 'polypeptide(L)'
;AQIFEAIGLKQAVIDKYFTWTPSRVEGVGLDVIAQEVLVRHQRAFPDRPVNGHVLDVGGQYQWRDGGEYHLFNPQTIHKLQHAVRTGNYKTFKEYSTLVNEQQRNWCTLRGLLEFKKARAIPIEEVEPVEHIMQRFKSGALSYGSISKEAHETLAIAMNRIGGKSNTGEGGEDPERYVPLPNGDSKNSAIKQVASGRFGVTSLYLVKAKELQIKMAQGAKPGEGGQLPGQKVYPWIAKVRHSTPGVGLISPPPHHDIYSIEDLAELIHDLKNANHHARISVKLVAEVGVGTIAAGVAKAHADVVLISGHDGGTGASPQTGIKHAGIPWELGLAETHQTLVLNDLRSRIIVETDGQLKTGRDVVIAALLGAEEFGFATAPLVAMGCIMMRVCHLNTCPVGVATQDPELRKRFTGSPEHVSNFMRMIAEEVRELMAQLGFRQMNKMIGRVDRLEVKRAVDHWKARGLDFSNILYQPEVPTDVGRFCQIPQDHGLEKALDNTVLLKLCEPAIERKEKVVAALPIRNVNRVVGTIVGSEITRRWGAEGLPEDTIEINFTGSAGQSFGAFMPKGMTFILEGDANDYVGKGLSGGKIVVYPPRSSTFAPRENIIVGNVALYGATGGEAYISGMAGERFCVRNSGVIAVVSSIGDHGCEYMTGGRVVILGSTGRNFAAGMSGGVAYVLDETGEFPRRCNLQMVGLEKLEDPDEIEMVWKMIQRHQTYTKSARAAEVLADWQLMVPKFVKVMPKDYKRVLQSMKRVESSGLSGDQAIMAAFEENARDVARVGGG
;
A
#
# COMPACT_ATOMS: atom_id res chain seq x y z
N ALA A 1 4.56 -6.32 -28.92
CA ALA A 1 5.29 -5.94 -27.69
C ALA A 1 5.78 -7.20 -26.99
N GLN A 2 6.97 -7.17 -26.37
CA GLN A 2 7.51 -8.27 -25.56
C GLN A 2 7.59 -7.78 -24.10
N ILE A 3 6.47 -7.88 -23.36
CA ILE A 3 6.38 -7.39 -21.97
C ILE A 3 6.85 -8.49 -21.01
N PHE A 4 8.11 -8.90 -21.21
CA PHE A 4 8.76 -9.96 -20.43
C PHE A 4 10.23 -9.59 -20.19
N GLU A 5 10.78 -10.12 -19.12
CA GLU A 5 12.21 -10.11 -18.84
C GLU A 5 12.70 -11.56 -18.71
N ALA A 6 13.78 -11.90 -19.40
CA ALA A 6 14.37 -13.23 -19.37
C ALA A 6 15.48 -13.31 -18.30
N ILE A 7 15.38 -14.27 -17.39
CA ILE A 7 16.41 -14.53 -16.37
C ILE A 7 16.98 -15.92 -16.61
N GLY A 8 18.29 -15.99 -16.81
CA GLY A 8 18.99 -17.26 -17.01
C GLY A 8 18.96 -17.79 -18.44
N LEU A 9 18.70 -16.96 -19.45
CA LEU A 9 18.81 -17.31 -20.87
C LEU A 9 19.98 -16.57 -21.51
N LYS A 10 20.75 -17.27 -22.36
CA LYS A 10 21.93 -16.67 -23.01
C LYS A 10 21.53 -15.60 -24.03
N GLN A 11 22.30 -14.50 -24.11
CA GLN A 11 22.01 -13.39 -25.02
C GLN A 11 21.88 -13.85 -26.48
N ALA A 12 22.73 -14.77 -26.94
CA ALA A 12 22.65 -15.32 -28.31
C ALA A 12 21.31 -16.04 -28.63
N VAL A 13 20.63 -16.61 -27.63
CA VAL A 13 19.28 -17.20 -27.80
C VAL A 13 18.25 -16.09 -27.91
N ILE A 14 18.35 -15.07 -27.05
CA ILE A 14 17.49 -13.89 -27.06
C ILE A 14 17.59 -13.17 -28.40
N ASP A 15 18.79 -12.84 -28.87
CA ASP A 15 19.01 -12.09 -30.11
C ASP A 15 18.39 -12.77 -31.32
N LYS A 16 18.41 -14.11 -31.35
CA LYS A 16 17.91 -14.90 -32.49
C LYS A 16 16.41 -15.17 -32.43
N TYR A 17 15.83 -15.40 -31.24
CA TYR A 17 14.45 -15.92 -31.11
C TYR A 17 13.50 -15.01 -30.33
N PHE A 18 14.02 -14.11 -29.49
CA PHE A 18 13.27 -13.21 -28.60
C PHE A 18 13.86 -11.79 -28.63
N THR A 19 14.23 -11.33 -29.84
CA THR A 19 15.00 -10.10 -30.04
C THR A 19 14.36 -8.93 -29.29
N TRP A 20 15.19 -8.16 -28.56
CA TRP A 20 14.84 -7.04 -27.67
C TRP A 20 14.27 -7.40 -26.28
N THR A 21 14.11 -8.68 -25.92
CA THR A 21 13.82 -9.07 -24.54
C THR A 21 15.06 -8.86 -23.66
N PRO A 22 15.00 -8.13 -22.54
CA PRO A 22 16.16 -7.98 -21.65
C PRO A 22 16.56 -9.31 -21.00
N SER A 23 17.87 -9.59 -20.92
CA SER A 23 18.40 -10.73 -20.17
C SER A 23 19.71 -10.40 -19.45
N ARG A 24 19.59 -9.74 -18.30
CA ARG A 24 20.72 -9.13 -17.57
C ARG A 24 21.58 -10.10 -16.78
N VAL A 25 21.00 -11.25 -16.45
CA VAL A 25 21.70 -12.42 -15.94
C VAL A 25 21.50 -13.47 -17.01
N GLU A 26 22.48 -13.56 -17.91
CA GLU A 26 22.51 -14.57 -18.97
C GLU A 26 22.37 -15.99 -18.38
N GLY A 27 22.41 -17.03 -19.21
CA GLY A 27 22.48 -18.38 -18.69
C GLY A 27 22.50 -19.43 -19.78
N VAL A 28 21.45 -20.24 -19.82
CA VAL A 28 21.42 -21.46 -20.63
C VAL A 28 21.26 -21.15 -22.12
N GLY A 29 21.95 -21.93 -22.95
CA GLY A 29 21.82 -21.93 -24.40
C GLY A 29 20.84 -22.98 -24.91
N LEU A 30 20.73 -23.10 -26.24
CA LEU A 30 19.87 -24.09 -26.90
C LEU A 30 20.23 -25.54 -26.55
N ASP A 31 21.51 -25.82 -26.31
CA ASP A 31 22.03 -27.14 -25.93
C ASP A 31 21.43 -27.60 -24.59
N VAL A 32 21.46 -26.75 -23.58
CA VAL A 32 20.89 -27.03 -22.26
C VAL A 32 19.36 -27.07 -22.32
N ILE A 33 18.72 -26.19 -23.08
CA ILE A 33 17.26 -26.21 -23.30
C ILE A 33 16.85 -27.53 -23.95
N ALA A 34 17.55 -27.97 -25.00
CA ALA A 34 17.28 -29.24 -25.67
C ALA A 34 17.47 -30.43 -24.72
N GLN A 35 18.56 -30.45 -23.95
CA GLN A 35 18.80 -31.50 -22.96
C GLN A 35 17.69 -31.57 -21.90
N GLU A 36 17.22 -30.42 -21.41
CA GLU A 36 16.10 -30.34 -20.45
C GLU A 36 14.79 -30.89 -21.02
N VAL A 37 14.51 -30.64 -22.30
CA VAL A 37 13.35 -31.20 -23.00
C VAL A 37 13.52 -32.72 -23.14
N LEU A 38 14.71 -33.19 -23.54
CA LEU A 38 15.00 -34.61 -23.71
C LEU A 38 14.89 -35.40 -22.40
N VAL A 39 15.36 -34.85 -21.27
CA VAL A 39 15.23 -35.50 -19.95
C VAL A 39 13.75 -35.69 -19.57
N ARG A 40 12.90 -34.68 -19.80
CA ARG A 40 11.45 -34.79 -19.56
C ARG A 40 10.81 -35.80 -20.51
N HIS A 41 11.23 -35.79 -21.77
CA HIS A 41 10.74 -36.73 -22.79
C HIS A 41 11.09 -38.18 -22.45
N GLN A 42 12.35 -38.49 -22.15
CA GLN A 42 12.80 -39.84 -21.75
C GLN A 42 12.08 -40.36 -20.51
N ARG A 43 11.72 -39.46 -19.59
CA ARG A 43 10.93 -39.82 -18.41
C ARG A 43 9.48 -40.18 -18.75
N ALA A 44 8.87 -39.47 -19.70
CA ALA A 44 7.52 -39.77 -20.17
C ALA A 44 7.48 -41.00 -21.10
N PHE A 45 8.56 -41.26 -21.83
CA PHE A 45 8.72 -42.34 -22.80
C PHE A 45 9.98 -43.19 -22.48
N PRO A 46 9.99 -43.95 -21.37
CA PRO A 46 11.15 -44.76 -21.01
C PRO A 46 11.30 -45.98 -21.93
N ASP A 47 12.55 -46.37 -22.22
CA ASP A 47 12.86 -47.55 -23.07
C ASP A 47 12.28 -48.87 -22.52
N ARG A 48 12.03 -48.94 -21.21
CA ARG A 48 11.35 -50.05 -20.55
C ARG A 48 10.01 -49.60 -20.00
N PRO A 49 8.90 -50.22 -20.40
CA PRO A 49 7.58 -49.93 -19.83
C PRO A 49 7.58 -50.16 -18.32
N VAL A 50 7.18 -49.15 -17.56
CA VAL A 50 6.94 -49.24 -16.12
C VAL A 50 5.43 -49.15 -15.87
N ASN A 51 4.89 -50.04 -15.04
CA ASN A 51 3.47 -49.96 -14.65
C ASN A 51 3.25 -48.73 -13.76
N GLY A 52 2.33 -47.86 -14.17
CA GLY A 52 1.89 -46.69 -13.40
C GLY A 52 2.49 -45.37 -13.88
N HIS A 53 1.88 -44.77 -14.90
CA HIS A 53 2.17 -43.39 -15.31
C HIS A 53 1.37 -42.41 -14.44
N VAL A 54 1.83 -42.14 -13.23
CA VAL A 54 1.32 -41.01 -12.43
C VAL A 54 2.31 -39.84 -12.54
N LEU A 55 1.78 -38.61 -12.61
CA LEU A 55 2.59 -37.41 -12.53
C LEU A 55 3.27 -37.33 -11.16
N ASP A 56 4.41 -36.65 -11.11
CA ASP A 56 5.07 -36.36 -9.85
C ASP A 56 4.16 -35.56 -8.91
N VAL A 57 4.32 -35.84 -7.62
CA VAL A 57 3.69 -35.12 -6.51
C VAL A 57 3.96 -33.60 -6.57
N GLY A 58 5.05 -33.19 -7.23
CA GLY A 58 5.46 -31.81 -7.40
C GLY A 58 5.93 -31.16 -6.10
N GLY A 59 5.94 -29.83 -6.08
CA GLY A 59 6.40 -29.06 -4.91
C GLY A 59 6.59 -27.57 -5.17
N GLN A 60 6.27 -27.08 -6.38
CA GLN A 60 6.54 -25.70 -6.75
C GLN A 60 5.73 -24.69 -5.92
N TYR A 61 4.47 -24.99 -5.61
CA TYR A 61 3.56 -24.06 -4.92
C TYR A 61 3.59 -24.21 -3.39
N GLN A 62 3.86 -25.41 -2.91
CA GLN A 62 3.91 -25.75 -1.50
C GLN A 62 5.01 -26.80 -1.30
N TRP A 63 5.74 -26.67 -0.19
CA TRP A 63 6.74 -27.65 0.18
C TRP A 63 6.09 -29.04 0.34
N ARG A 64 6.73 -30.05 -0.25
CA ARG A 64 6.39 -31.46 -0.11
C ARG A 64 7.68 -32.23 0.07
N ASP A 65 7.63 -33.33 0.83
CA ASP A 65 8.76 -34.23 0.95
C ASP A 65 9.08 -34.85 -0.43
N GLY A 66 10.36 -34.85 -0.81
CA GLY A 66 10.81 -35.25 -2.15
C GLY A 66 10.44 -34.30 -3.32
N GLY A 67 9.83 -33.14 -3.04
CA GLY A 67 9.47 -32.14 -4.05
C GLY A 67 10.54 -31.07 -4.31
N GLU A 68 10.13 -29.98 -4.97
CA GLU A 68 10.96 -28.78 -5.18
C GLU A 68 11.53 -28.25 -3.85
N TYR A 69 12.76 -27.74 -3.85
CA TYR A 69 13.37 -27.20 -2.64
C TYR A 69 12.79 -25.83 -2.26
N HIS A 70 12.54 -25.60 -0.96
CA HIS A 70 12.12 -24.31 -0.42
C HIS A 70 13.07 -23.89 0.71
N LEU A 71 13.46 -22.61 0.71
CA LEU A 71 14.29 -22.03 1.77
C LEU A 71 13.62 -22.10 3.14
N PHE A 72 12.30 -21.95 3.19
CA PHE A 72 11.51 -22.32 4.35
C PHE A 72 10.96 -23.73 4.17
N ASN A 73 11.48 -24.63 5.00
CA ASN A 73 11.12 -26.03 5.09
C ASN A 73 11.01 -26.41 6.59
N PRO A 74 10.50 -27.60 6.94
CA PRO A 74 10.27 -27.95 8.34
C PRO A 74 11.49 -27.79 9.25
N GLN A 75 12.70 -28.11 8.75
CA GLN A 75 13.93 -28.00 9.52
C GLN A 75 14.32 -26.54 9.82
N THR A 76 14.35 -25.70 8.78
CA THR A 76 14.69 -24.27 8.94
C THR A 76 13.66 -23.53 9.80
N ILE A 77 12.37 -23.84 9.64
CA ILE A 77 11.29 -23.29 10.48
C ILE A 77 11.49 -23.69 11.95
N HIS A 78 11.74 -24.97 12.21
CA HIS A 78 11.91 -25.47 13.57
C HIS A 78 13.14 -24.83 14.26
N LYS A 79 14.30 -24.80 13.59
CA LYS A 79 15.51 -24.19 14.16
C LYS A 79 15.34 -22.72 14.45
N LEU A 80 14.75 -21.95 13.52
CA LEU A 80 14.48 -20.53 13.74
C LEU A 80 13.58 -20.31 14.95
N GLN A 81 12.44 -21.02 15.02
CA GLN A 81 11.51 -20.91 16.14
C GLN A 81 12.16 -21.32 17.47
N HIS A 82 12.98 -22.37 17.48
CA HIS A 82 13.69 -22.79 18.68
C HIS A 82 14.71 -21.75 19.14
N ALA A 83 15.50 -21.20 18.21
CA ALA A 83 16.50 -20.18 18.51
C ALA A 83 15.89 -18.94 19.16
N VAL A 84 14.83 -18.38 18.56
CA VAL A 84 14.23 -17.12 19.04
C VAL A 84 13.46 -17.27 20.34
N ARG A 85 12.88 -18.45 20.61
CA ARG A 85 12.17 -18.75 21.87
C ARG A 85 13.13 -18.97 23.04
N THR A 86 14.31 -19.51 22.76
CA THR A 86 15.32 -19.82 23.79
C THR A 86 16.41 -18.76 23.92
N GLY A 87 16.44 -17.76 23.02
CA GLY A 87 17.53 -16.79 22.93
C GLY A 87 18.87 -17.42 22.49
N ASN A 88 18.85 -18.62 21.90
CA ASN A 88 20.07 -19.37 21.60
C ASN A 88 20.65 -19.01 20.23
N TYR A 89 21.70 -18.18 20.25
CA TYR A 89 22.40 -17.74 19.04
C TYR A 89 23.12 -18.88 18.30
N LYS A 90 23.60 -19.92 18.99
CA LYS A 90 24.22 -21.10 18.34
C LYS A 90 23.20 -21.82 17.45
N THR A 91 21.98 -22.06 17.96
CA THR A 91 20.87 -22.62 17.16
C THR A 91 20.52 -21.71 15.98
N PHE A 92 20.56 -20.38 16.17
CA PHE A 92 20.37 -19.43 15.07
C PHE A 92 21.45 -19.57 14.00
N LYS A 93 22.73 -19.74 14.38
CA LYS A 93 23.80 -20.01 13.41
C LYS A 93 23.53 -21.28 12.62
N GLU A 94 23.09 -22.36 13.27
CA GLU A 94 22.68 -23.58 12.56
C GLU A 94 21.52 -23.35 11.57
N TYR A 95 20.54 -22.51 11.93
CA TYR A 95 19.48 -22.06 11.01
C TYR A 95 20.05 -21.28 9.83
N SER A 96 20.88 -20.27 10.09
CA SER A 96 21.48 -19.42 9.06
C SER A 96 22.34 -20.23 8.09
N THR A 97 23.10 -21.20 8.60
CA THR A 97 23.89 -22.15 7.79
C THR A 97 23.00 -22.98 6.89
N LEU A 98 21.88 -23.53 7.40
CA LEU A 98 20.94 -24.29 6.55
C LEU A 98 20.32 -23.44 5.43
N VAL A 99 20.12 -22.14 5.65
CA VAL A 99 19.59 -21.22 4.64
C VAL A 99 20.68 -20.79 3.64
N ASN A 100 21.91 -20.54 4.12
CA ASN A 100 23.02 -20.01 3.33
C ASN A 100 23.79 -21.11 2.56
N GLU A 101 24.03 -22.26 3.17
CA GLU A 101 24.80 -23.37 2.59
C GLU A 101 23.92 -24.26 1.72
N GLN A 102 23.49 -23.69 0.59
CA GLN A 102 22.76 -24.37 -0.47
C GLN A 102 23.69 -25.21 -1.35
N GLN A 103 24.62 -25.98 -0.77
CA GLN A 103 25.70 -26.69 -1.49
C GLN A 103 25.21 -27.59 -2.65
N ARG A 104 23.90 -27.89 -2.74
CA ARG A 104 23.28 -28.64 -3.84
C ARG A 104 22.07 -27.96 -4.51
N ASN A 105 21.48 -26.92 -3.91
CA ASN A 105 20.16 -26.40 -4.30
C ASN A 105 20.17 -24.87 -4.40
N TRP A 106 20.78 -24.32 -5.46
CA TRP A 106 20.88 -22.88 -5.71
C TRP A 106 19.50 -22.26 -6.00
N CYS A 107 18.95 -21.55 -5.01
CA CYS A 107 17.60 -20.99 -5.05
C CYS A 107 17.55 -19.49 -5.37
N THR A 108 18.67 -18.78 -5.19
CA THR A 108 18.73 -17.32 -5.30
C THR A 108 20.03 -16.87 -5.95
N LEU A 109 20.01 -15.69 -6.59
CA LEU A 109 21.21 -15.10 -7.20
C LEU A 109 22.30 -14.79 -6.16
N ARG A 110 21.92 -14.23 -5.02
CA ARG A 110 22.86 -14.00 -3.90
C ARG A 110 23.50 -15.27 -3.33
N GLY A 111 22.87 -16.43 -3.51
CA GLY A 111 23.46 -17.72 -3.14
C GLY A 111 24.72 -18.06 -3.95
N LEU A 112 24.87 -17.47 -5.15
CA LEU A 112 26.00 -17.66 -6.05
C LEU A 112 27.12 -16.62 -5.84
N LEU A 113 26.92 -15.66 -4.93
CA LEU A 113 27.93 -14.67 -4.57
C LEU A 113 28.70 -15.13 -3.34
N GLU A 114 29.99 -14.83 -3.28
CA GLU A 114 30.90 -15.05 -2.15
C GLU A 114 31.57 -13.74 -1.74
N PHE A 115 32.01 -13.68 -0.47
CA PHE A 115 32.74 -12.53 0.06
C PHE A 115 34.22 -12.67 -0.26
N LYS A 116 34.80 -11.66 -0.90
CA LYS A 116 36.25 -11.62 -1.12
C LYS A 116 36.98 -11.53 0.22
N LYS A 117 38.13 -12.19 0.31
CA LYS A 117 39.01 -12.08 1.47
C LYS A 117 39.41 -10.62 1.70
N ALA A 118 39.29 -10.18 2.93
CA ALA A 118 39.69 -8.85 3.39
C ALA A 118 40.49 -8.96 4.68
N ARG A 119 41.11 -7.85 5.10
CA ARG A 119 41.74 -7.76 6.42
C ARG A 119 40.64 -7.61 7.47
N ALA A 120 40.38 -8.70 8.20
CA ALA A 120 39.42 -8.69 9.29
C ALA A 120 39.86 -7.74 10.42
N ILE A 121 38.87 -7.24 11.16
CA ILE A 121 39.05 -6.41 12.35
C ILE A 121 38.41 -7.08 13.57
N PRO A 122 38.80 -6.71 14.81
CA PRO A 122 38.09 -7.15 16.01
C PRO A 122 36.61 -6.73 15.96
N ILE A 123 35.71 -7.61 16.44
CA ILE A 123 34.26 -7.35 16.42
C ILE A 123 33.87 -6.19 17.34
N GLU A 124 34.68 -5.91 18.36
CA GLU A 124 34.54 -4.80 19.30
C GLU A 124 34.70 -3.43 18.61
N GLU A 125 35.36 -3.38 17.45
CA GLU A 125 35.48 -2.15 16.65
C GLU A 125 34.29 -1.92 15.71
N VAL A 126 33.42 -2.92 15.54
CA VAL A 126 32.20 -2.82 14.73
C VAL A 126 31.10 -2.17 15.55
N GLU A 127 30.35 -1.26 14.91
CA GLU A 127 29.21 -0.59 15.53
C GLU A 127 28.25 -1.57 16.25
N PRO A 128 27.62 -1.12 17.35
CA PRO A 128 26.79 -1.99 18.18
C PRO A 128 25.53 -2.46 17.45
N VAL A 129 24.96 -3.59 17.89
CA VAL A 129 23.75 -4.17 17.28
C VAL A 129 22.57 -3.21 17.29
N GLU A 130 22.47 -2.34 18.29
CA GLU A 130 21.43 -1.33 18.43
C GLU A 130 21.41 -0.36 17.25
N HIS A 131 22.58 0.02 16.71
CA HIS A 131 22.65 0.90 15.52
C HIS A 131 22.25 0.17 14.23
N ILE A 132 22.62 -1.11 14.12
CA ILE A 132 22.25 -1.94 12.96
C ILE A 132 20.74 -2.18 12.95
N MET A 133 20.13 -2.50 14.09
CA MET A 133 18.68 -2.78 14.18
C MET A 133 17.80 -1.58 13.84
N GLN A 134 18.28 -0.34 13.98
CA GLN A 134 17.55 0.87 13.54
C GLN A 134 17.31 0.90 12.01
N ARG A 135 18.10 0.14 11.25
CA ARG A 135 17.96 -0.04 9.80
C ARG A 135 16.95 -1.12 9.44
N PHE A 136 16.46 -1.88 10.41
CA PHE A 136 15.54 -2.98 10.17
C PHE A 136 14.09 -2.51 10.23
N LYS A 137 13.34 -2.94 9.23
CA LYS A 137 11.90 -2.70 9.11
C LYS A 137 11.15 -4.02 9.12
N SER A 138 9.98 -4.08 9.76
CA SER A 138 9.05 -5.16 9.45
C SER A 138 8.40 -4.88 8.10
N GLY A 139 8.16 -5.93 7.31
CA GLY A 139 7.42 -5.80 6.07
C GLY A 139 6.01 -5.25 6.28
N ALA A 140 5.45 -4.65 5.22
CA ALA A 140 4.11 -4.10 5.19
C ALA A 140 3.05 -5.23 5.16
N LEU A 141 2.52 -5.60 6.32
CA LEU A 141 1.58 -6.73 6.48
C LEU A 141 0.25 -6.21 7.04
N SER A 142 -0.81 -6.21 6.22
CA SER A 142 -2.05 -5.55 6.60
C SER A 142 -2.78 -6.21 7.77
N TYR A 143 -3.32 -5.39 8.68
CA TYR A 143 -4.36 -5.82 9.60
C TYR A 143 -5.58 -6.28 8.79
N GLY A 144 -6.02 -7.52 9.04
CA GLY A 144 -6.95 -8.27 8.19
C GLY A 144 -6.27 -9.44 7.50
N SER A 145 -5.11 -9.24 6.87
CA SER A 145 -4.28 -10.35 6.37
C SER A 145 -3.70 -11.15 7.53
N ILE A 146 -3.11 -10.46 8.51
CA ILE A 146 -2.67 -11.03 9.78
C ILE A 146 -3.58 -10.63 10.93
N SER A 147 -3.59 -11.44 11.99
CA SER A 147 -4.37 -11.22 13.21
C SER A 147 -3.93 -9.96 13.96
N LYS A 148 -4.80 -9.44 14.83
CA LYS A 148 -4.49 -8.29 15.71
C LYS A 148 -3.24 -8.61 16.56
N GLU A 149 -3.19 -9.82 17.09
CA GLU A 149 -2.13 -10.31 17.97
C GLU A 149 -0.77 -10.31 17.24
N ALA A 150 -0.69 -10.87 16.04
CA ALA A 150 0.54 -10.88 15.25
C ALA A 150 0.98 -9.47 14.84
N HIS A 151 0.02 -8.62 14.46
CA HIS A 151 0.31 -7.26 14.00
C HIS A 151 0.80 -6.35 15.13
N GLU A 152 0.17 -6.41 16.30
CA GLU A 152 0.60 -5.64 17.48
C GLU A 152 1.93 -6.15 18.03
N THR A 153 2.14 -7.47 17.99
CA THR A 153 3.41 -8.10 18.41
C THR A 153 4.60 -7.56 17.59
N LEU A 154 4.45 -7.47 16.26
CA LEU A 154 5.46 -6.88 15.39
C LEU A 154 5.71 -5.41 15.74
N ALA A 155 4.65 -4.64 15.97
CA ALA A 155 4.78 -3.23 16.29
C ALA A 155 5.56 -3.00 17.58
N ILE A 156 5.18 -3.72 18.66
CA ILE A 156 5.85 -3.64 19.95
C ILE A 156 7.33 -4.04 19.80
N ALA A 157 7.62 -5.16 19.15
CA ALA A 157 8.99 -5.64 18.99
C ALA A 157 9.89 -4.63 18.25
N MET A 158 9.43 -4.12 17.10
CA MET A 158 10.20 -3.17 16.31
C MET A 158 10.41 -1.85 17.06
N ASN A 159 9.39 -1.38 17.78
CA ASN A 159 9.49 -0.16 18.59
C ASN A 159 10.50 -0.31 19.73
N ARG A 160 10.55 -1.48 20.39
CA ARG A 160 11.53 -1.77 21.47
C ARG A 160 12.97 -1.72 21.01
N ILE A 161 13.26 -2.19 19.80
CA ILE A 161 14.63 -2.26 19.26
C ILE A 161 15.05 -1.00 18.49
N GLY A 162 14.20 0.03 18.43
CA GLY A 162 14.44 1.25 17.64
C GLY A 162 14.33 1.07 16.13
N GLY A 163 13.91 -0.10 15.66
CA GLY A 163 13.53 -0.34 14.26
C GLY A 163 12.14 0.21 13.97
N LYS A 164 11.55 -0.17 12.83
CA LYS A 164 10.24 0.36 12.40
C LYS A 164 9.31 -0.76 11.94
N SER A 165 8.10 -0.78 12.44
CA SER A 165 7.03 -1.65 11.91
C SER A 165 6.16 -0.90 10.90
N ASN A 166 5.48 -1.64 10.02
CA ASN A 166 4.66 -1.10 8.95
C ASN A 166 3.23 -1.64 9.00
N THR A 167 2.23 -0.76 8.90
CA THR A 167 0.80 -1.13 8.96
C THR A 167 0.31 -2.03 7.82
N GLY A 168 1.02 -2.02 6.69
CA GLY A 168 0.43 -2.44 5.42
C GLY A 168 -0.81 -1.63 5.05
N GLU A 169 -1.51 -2.11 4.02
CA GLU A 169 -2.65 -1.45 3.38
C GLU A 169 -3.98 -1.53 4.17
N GLY A 170 -3.95 -1.94 5.44
CA GLY A 170 -5.14 -2.31 6.20
C GLY A 170 -5.74 -1.23 7.10
N GLY A 171 -5.14 -0.05 7.15
CA GLY A 171 -5.38 0.93 8.19
C GLY A 171 -4.77 0.51 9.54
N GLU A 172 -4.97 1.33 10.57
CA GLU A 172 -4.54 1.03 11.93
C GLU A 172 -5.54 1.55 12.95
N ASP A 173 -5.87 0.72 13.94
CA ASP A 173 -6.81 1.08 15.00
C ASP A 173 -6.27 2.24 15.85
N PRO A 174 -7.00 3.36 16.01
CA PRO A 174 -6.56 4.49 16.82
C PRO A 174 -6.23 4.17 18.28
N GLU A 175 -6.78 3.10 18.86
CA GLU A 175 -6.42 2.65 20.21
C GLU A 175 -4.92 2.36 20.34
N ARG A 176 -4.25 2.00 19.23
CA ARG A 176 -2.82 1.68 19.21
C ARG A 176 -1.93 2.92 19.33
N TYR A 177 -2.48 4.13 19.21
CA TYR A 177 -1.71 5.37 19.28
C TYR A 177 -1.37 5.80 20.70
N VAL A 178 -2.00 5.16 21.70
CA VAL A 178 -1.70 5.36 23.10
C VAL A 178 -0.70 4.28 23.56
N PRO A 179 0.45 4.67 24.14
CA PRO A 179 1.37 3.71 24.75
C PRO A 179 0.70 2.90 25.87
N LEU A 180 1.14 1.66 26.03
CA LEU A 180 0.72 0.80 27.13
C LEU A 180 1.31 1.27 28.47
N PRO A 181 0.70 0.87 29.62
CA PRO A 181 1.21 1.24 30.94
C PRO A 181 2.66 0.83 31.22
N ASN A 182 3.16 -0.20 30.54
CA ASN A 182 4.55 -0.67 30.66
C ASN A 182 5.54 0.08 29.74
N GLY A 183 5.08 1.11 29.01
CA GLY A 183 5.90 1.88 28.06
C GLY A 183 5.95 1.33 26.63
N ASP A 184 5.42 0.13 26.38
CA ASP A 184 5.37 -0.41 25.01
C ASP A 184 4.42 0.39 24.13
N SER A 185 4.76 0.53 22.84
CA SER A 185 3.88 1.13 21.85
C SER A 185 3.41 0.11 20.83
N LYS A 186 2.10 0.06 20.60
CA LYS A 186 1.48 -0.72 19.53
C LYS A 186 1.40 0.04 18.21
N ASN A 187 1.70 1.35 18.20
CA ASN A 187 1.62 2.17 17.00
C ASN A 187 2.70 1.75 16.00
N SER A 188 2.33 1.52 14.76
CA SER A 188 3.31 1.24 13.71
C SER A 188 4.00 2.54 13.30
N ALA A 189 5.34 2.52 13.24
CA ALA A 189 6.11 3.70 12.88
C ALA A 189 5.92 4.11 11.40
N ILE A 190 5.72 3.12 10.53
CA ILE A 190 5.46 3.32 9.10
C ILE A 190 3.99 3.07 8.82
N LYS A 191 3.36 4.00 8.12
CA LYS A 191 1.96 3.93 7.70
C LYS A 191 1.87 3.92 6.19
N GLN A 192 1.23 2.91 5.63
CA GLN A 192 1.15 2.72 4.19
C GLN A 192 -0.05 3.44 3.58
N VAL A 193 0.20 4.16 2.49
CA VAL A 193 -0.79 4.77 1.62
C VAL A 193 -0.80 3.96 0.32
N ALA A 194 -1.82 3.12 0.15
CA ALA A 194 -2.01 2.23 -1.01
C ALA A 194 -3.26 2.61 -1.80
N SER A 195 -3.43 2.08 -3.02
CA SER A 195 -4.53 2.41 -3.94
C SER A 195 -5.95 2.31 -3.36
N GLY A 196 -6.18 1.43 -2.39
CA GLY A 196 -7.49 1.31 -1.73
C GLY A 196 -7.81 2.43 -0.72
N ARG A 197 -6.79 3.19 -0.27
CA ARG A 197 -6.88 4.21 0.79
C ARG A 197 -7.59 3.75 2.07
N PHE A 198 -7.55 2.45 2.38
CA PHE A 198 -8.22 1.91 3.56
C PHE A 198 -7.61 2.48 4.85
N GLY A 199 -8.46 3.10 5.69
CA GLY A 199 -8.06 3.67 6.97
C GLY A 199 -7.12 4.88 6.86
N VAL A 200 -6.94 5.46 5.67
CA VAL A 200 -6.09 6.64 5.46
C VAL A 200 -6.88 7.90 5.82
N THR A 201 -6.78 8.30 7.08
CA THR A 201 -7.40 9.52 7.63
C THR A 201 -6.32 10.53 8.04
N SER A 202 -6.70 11.80 8.29
CA SER A 202 -5.76 12.77 8.87
C SER A 202 -5.09 12.24 10.15
N LEU A 203 -5.87 11.64 11.06
CA LEU A 203 -5.34 11.10 12.31
C LEU A 203 -4.34 9.96 12.06
N TYR A 204 -4.65 9.09 11.09
CA TYR A 204 -3.73 8.03 10.69
C TYR A 204 -2.40 8.66 10.21
N LEU A 205 -2.44 9.60 9.27
CA LEU A 205 -1.25 10.21 8.68
C LEU A 205 -0.35 10.90 9.71
N VAL A 206 -0.92 11.69 10.64
CA VAL A 206 -0.13 12.43 11.65
C VAL A 206 0.53 11.54 12.72
N LYS A 207 0.09 10.28 12.85
CA LYS A 207 0.65 9.31 13.81
C LYS A 207 1.81 8.49 13.23
N ALA A 208 2.26 8.80 12.01
CA ALA A 208 3.38 8.14 11.36
C ALA A 208 4.72 8.86 11.64
N LYS A 209 5.82 8.08 11.67
CA LYS A 209 7.18 8.59 11.48
C LYS A 209 7.62 8.51 10.01
N GLU A 210 6.99 7.62 9.25
CA GLU A 210 7.20 7.46 7.81
C GLU A 210 5.89 7.08 7.13
N LEU A 211 5.60 7.70 5.99
CA LEU A 211 4.45 7.41 5.13
C LEU A 211 4.95 6.68 3.89
N GLN A 212 4.47 5.46 3.66
CA GLN A 212 4.90 4.63 2.53
C GLN A 212 3.85 4.63 1.42
N ILE A 213 4.15 5.22 0.28
CA ILE A 213 3.38 5.08 -0.97
C ILE A 213 3.67 3.68 -1.54
N LYS A 214 2.63 2.84 -1.62
CA LYS A 214 2.76 1.49 -2.16
C LYS A 214 2.36 1.46 -3.64
N MET A 215 3.35 1.59 -4.52
CA MET A 215 3.10 1.39 -5.96
C MET A 215 2.81 -0.07 -6.27
N ALA A 216 3.61 -0.98 -5.71
CA ALA A 216 3.51 -2.40 -6.01
C ALA A 216 4.05 -3.28 -4.85
N GLN A 217 3.89 -4.60 -5.00
CA GLN A 217 4.53 -5.60 -4.12
C GLN A 217 5.00 -6.80 -4.94
N GLY A 218 6.11 -7.42 -4.54
CA GLY A 218 6.77 -8.48 -5.33
C GLY A 218 5.88 -9.67 -5.68
N ALA A 219 4.96 -10.05 -4.80
CA ALA A 219 4.06 -11.19 -5.03
C ALA A 219 2.99 -10.96 -6.10
N LYS A 220 2.72 -9.70 -6.47
CA LYS A 220 1.71 -9.30 -7.46
C LYS A 220 1.92 -7.84 -7.91
N PRO A 221 2.95 -7.57 -8.71
CA PRO A 221 3.37 -6.20 -9.02
C PRO A 221 2.33 -5.40 -9.82
N GLY A 222 1.64 -6.05 -10.76
CA GLY A 222 0.64 -5.41 -11.62
C GLY A 222 -0.78 -5.38 -11.06
N GLU A 223 -0.99 -5.68 -9.78
CA GLU A 223 -2.32 -5.83 -9.18
C GLU A 223 -2.46 -5.14 -7.82
N GLY A 224 -3.71 -4.91 -7.40
CA GLY A 224 -4.05 -4.34 -6.11
C GLY A 224 -4.02 -5.34 -4.94
N GLY A 225 -4.13 -4.78 -3.73
CA GLY A 225 -4.39 -5.51 -2.49
C GLY A 225 -5.66 -6.36 -2.55
N GLN A 226 -5.65 -7.50 -1.87
CA GLN A 226 -6.80 -8.43 -1.84
C GLN A 226 -7.02 -8.91 -0.41
N LEU A 227 -8.25 -8.74 0.09
CA LEU A 227 -8.70 -9.32 1.35
C LEU A 227 -10.04 -10.05 1.13
N PRO A 228 -10.08 -11.38 1.26
CA PRO A 228 -11.31 -12.15 1.13
C PRO A 228 -12.39 -11.69 2.12
N GLY A 229 -13.66 -11.67 1.69
CA GLY A 229 -14.79 -11.18 2.50
C GLY A 229 -14.95 -11.91 3.84
N GLN A 230 -14.64 -13.21 3.88
CA GLN A 230 -14.61 -14.02 5.10
C GLN A 230 -13.57 -13.57 6.15
N LYS A 231 -12.63 -12.68 5.79
CA LYS A 231 -11.68 -12.05 6.71
C LYS A 231 -12.07 -10.61 7.06
N VAL A 232 -13.14 -10.07 6.47
CA VAL A 232 -13.63 -8.71 6.72
C VAL A 232 -14.63 -8.75 7.86
N TYR A 233 -14.15 -9.12 9.04
CA TYR A 233 -14.92 -9.09 10.28
C TYR A 233 -15.29 -7.66 10.67
N PRO A 234 -16.26 -7.43 11.56
CA PRO A 234 -16.73 -6.10 11.93
C PRO A 234 -15.61 -5.14 12.36
N TRP A 235 -14.63 -5.61 13.14
CA TRP A 235 -13.48 -4.80 13.54
C TRP A 235 -12.51 -4.48 12.39
N ILE A 236 -12.38 -5.36 11.39
CA ILE A 236 -11.59 -5.07 10.18
C ILE A 236 -12.31 -4.03 9.32
N ALA A 237 -13.62 -4.22 9.14
CA ALA A 237 -14.46 -3.30 8.38
C ALA A 237 -14.44 -1.89 8.99
N LYS A 238 -14.48 -1.79 10.32
CA LYS A 238 -14.36 -0.53 11.08
C LYS A 238 -13.07 0.21 10.75
N VAL A 239 -11.91 -0.46 10.87
CA VAL A 239 -10.59 0.17 10.61
C VAL A 239 -10.43 0.58 9.14
N ARG A 240 -11.09 -0.11 8.22
CA ARG A 240 -11.01 0.16 6.78
C ARG A 240 -12.09 1.11 6.26
N HIS A 241 -13.05 1.53 7.10
CA HIS A 241 -14.25 2.25 6.68
C HIS A 241 -14.99 1.52 5.55
N SER A 242 -15.16 0.20 5.71
CA SER A 242 -15.81 -0.68 4.74
C SER A 242 -16.99 -1.44 5.36
N THR A 243 -17.64 -2.29 4.57
CA THR A 243 -18.76 -3.12 5.03
C THR A 243 -18.27 -4.49 5.53
N PRO A 244 -18.74 -4.97 6.69
CA PRO A 244 -18.48 -6.34 7.15
C PRO A 244 -18.89 -7.40 6.12
N GLY A 245 -18.04 -8.42 5.96
CA GLY A 245 -18.28 -9.55 5.07
C GLY A 245 -18.04 -9.27 3.59
N VAL A 246 -17.85 -8.03 3.15
CA VAL A 246 -17.64 -7.71 1.74
C VAL A 246 -16.15 -7.82 1.39
N GLY A 247 -15.82 -8.57 0.34
CA GLY A 247 -14.43 -8.72 -0.13
C GLY A 247 -13.85 -7.38 -0.59
N LEU A 248 -12.58 -7.13 -0.25
CA LEU A 248 -11.90 -5.88 -0.59
C LEU A 248 -10.82 -6.16 -1.62
N ILE A 249 -11.08 -5.72 -2.84
CA ILE A 249 -10.10 -5.70 -3.93
C ILE A 249 -9.74 -4.23 -4.15
N SER A 250 -8.47 -3.90 -3.98
CA SER A 250 -7.99 -2.55 -4.26
C SER A 250 -7.85 -2.36 -5.77
N PRO A 251 -8.05 -1.14 -6.30
CA PRO A 251 -7.68 -0.85 -7.68
C PRO A 251 -6.19 -1.19 -7.90
N PRO A 252 -5.79 -1.68 -9.08
CA PRO A 252 -4.37 -1.84 -9.38
C PRO A 252 -3.58 -0.52 -9.31
N PRO A 253 -4.02 0.59 -9.95
CA PRO A 253 -3.30 1.86 -9.85
C PRO A 253 -3.73 2.66 -8.62
N HIS A 254 -2.84 3.55 -8.19
CA HIS A 254 -3.24 4.74 -7.46
C HIS A 254 -3.97 5.68 -8.43
N HIS A 255 -5.22 6.03 -8.15
CA HIS A 255 -5.98 6.90 -9.06
C HIS A 255 -5.49 8.36 -9.06
N ASP A 256 -4.60 8.71 -8.13
CA ASP A 256 -3.89 9.98 -8.04
C ASP A 256 -2.41 9.84 -8.43
N ILE A 257 -2.03 8.77 -9.13
CA ILE A 257 -0.70 8.59 -9.73
C ILE A 257 -0.85 7.97 -11.12
N TYR A 258 -0.86 8.80 -12.15
CA TYR A 258 -0.82 8.38 -13.55
C TYR A 258 0.49 8.73 -14.26
N SER A 259 1.35 9.46 -13.58
CA SER A 259 2.62 9.97 -14.08
C SER A 259 3.61 10.21 -12.92
N ILE A 260 4.84 10.61 -13.24
CA ILE A 260 5.85 10.90 -12.21
C ILE A 260 5.55 12.21 -11.48
N GLU A 261 4.95 13.18 -12.16
CA GLU A 261 4.49 14.44 -11.59
C GLU A 261 3.31 14.24 -10.64
N ASP A 262 2.42 13.28 -10.90
CA ASP A 262 1.37 12.89 -9.95
C ASP A 262 1.95 12.21 -8.70
N LEU A 263 2.99 11.39 -8.85
CA LEU A 263 3.71 10.84 -7.70
C LEU A 263 4.36 11.97 -6.88
N ALA A 264 4.96 12.95 -7.54
CA ALA A 264 5.51 14.14 -6.87
C ALA A 264 4.41 14.92 -6.13
N GLU A 265 3.21 15.04 -6.71
CA GLU A 265 2.06 15.64 -6.05
C GLU A 265 1.63 14.84 -4.81
N LEU A 266 1.51 13.51 -4.89
CA LEU A 266 1.19 12.71 -3.70
C LEU A 266 2.28 12.78 -2.62
N ILE A 267 3.57 12.82 -2.99
CA ILE A 267 4.66 13.05 -2.03
C ILE A 267 4.47 14.40 -1.35
N HIS A 268 4.15 15.44 -2.12
CA HIS A 268 3.88 16.77 -1.58
C HIS A 268 2.64 16.78 -0.67
N ASP A 269 1.55 16.12 -1.05
CA ASP A 269 0.34 15.97 -0.25
C ASP A 269 0.61 15.33 1.11
N LEU A 270 1.32 14.19 1.11
CA LEU A 270 1.63 13.44 2.31
C LEU A 270 2.61 14.20 3.21
N LYS A 271 3.54 14.97 2.63
CA LYS A 271 4.43 15.82 3.41
C LYS A 271 3.70 17.01 4.02
N ASN A 272 2.72 17.60 3.34
CA ASN A 272 1.84 18.62 3.94
C ASN A 272 0.96 18.01 5.04
N ALA A 273 0.44 16.79 4.85
CA ALA A 273 -0.37 16.09 5.85
C ALA A 273 0.43 15.65 7.08
N ASN A 274 1.73 15.41 6.94
CA ASN A 274 2.62 15.18 8.07
C ASN A 274 4.06 15.61 7.76
N HIS A 275 4.37 16.87 8.03
CA HIS A 275 5.69 17.45 7.74
C HIS A 275 6.83 16.89 8.60
N HIS A 276 6.53 16.13 9.65
CA HIS A 276 7.52 15.41 10.46
C HIS A 276 7.86 14.01 9.94
N ALA A 277 7.07 13.45 9.01
CA ALA A 277 7.29 12.11 8.49
C ALA A 277 8.23 12.11 7.28
N ARG A 278 9.00 11.03 7.14
CA ARG A 278 9.64 10.69 5.87
C ARG A 278 8.61 10.14 4.89
N ILE A 279 8.80 10.34 3.59
CA ILE A 279 7.99 9.72 2.54
C ILE A 279 8.81 8.62 1.86
N SER A 280 8.30 7.38 1.90
CA SER A 280 8.91 6.23 1.22
C SER A 280 8.06 5.75 0.04
N VAL A 281 8.70 5.36 -1.07
CA VAL A 281 8.01 4.81 -2.25
C VAL A 281 8.42 3.36 -2.42
N LYS A 282 7.46 2.45 -2.36
CA LYS A 282 7.66 1.00 -2.53
C LYS A 282 7.45 0.61 -3.98
N LEU A 283 8.55 0.22 -4.64
CA LEU A 283 8.60 -0.33 -5.99
C LEU A 283 8.90 -1.83 -5.94
N VAL A 284 8.76 -2.50 -7.08
CA VAL A 284 9.17 -3.89 -7.26
C VAL A 284 10.32 -3.92 -8.26
N ALA A 285 11.28 -4.81 -8.03
CA ALA A 285 12.34 -5.05 -8.98
C ALA A 285 11.75 -5.51 -10.33
N GLU A 286 12.16 -4.81 -11.38
CA GLU A 286 11.99 -5.15 -12.79
C GLU A 286 13.05 -4.38 -13.59
N VAL A 287 13.27 -4.73 -14.85
CA VAL A 287 14.11 -3.93 -15.76
C VAL A 287 13.59 -2.49 -15.87
N GLY A 288 14.48 -1.51 -15.71
CA GLY A 288 14.14 -0.09 -15.80
C GLY A 288 13.74 0.56 -14.47
N VAL A 289 13.67 -0.22 -13.38
CA VAL A 289 13.35 0.29 -12.04
C VAL A 289 14.34 1.37 -11.56
N GLY A 290 15.60 1.33 -12.02
CA GLY A 290 16.59 2.35 -11.66
C GLY A 290 16.25 3.73 -12.25
N THR A 291 15.72 3.77 -13.47
CA THR A 291 15.22 4.99 -14.10
C THR A 291 14.02 5.56 -13.33
N ILE A 292 13.09 4.68 -12.93
CA ILE A 292 11.94 5.07 -12.10
C ILE A 292 12.42 5.61 -10.76
N ALA A 293 13.38 4.96 -10.10
CA ALA A 293 13.94 5.40 -8.84
C ALA A 293 14.63 6.77 -8.93
N ALA A 294 15.28 7.10 -10.05
CA ALA A 294 15.79 8.45 -10.31
C ALA A 294 14.66 9.49 -10.39
N GLY A 295 13.54 9.15 -11.04
CA GLY A 295 12.32 9.96 -11.02
C GLY A 295 11.77 10.16 -9.60
N VAL A 296 11.70 9.08 -8.81
CA VAL A 296 11.25 9.10 -7.40
C VAL A 296 12.13 10.02 -6.54
N ALA A 297 13.46 9.98 -6.74
CA ALA A 297 14.38 10.88 -6.04
C ALA A 297 14.18 12.35 -6.43
N LYS A 298 13.93 12.64 -7.71
CA LYS A 298 13.59 13.98 -8.22
C LYS A 298 12.21 14.46 -7.75
N ALA A 299 11.30 13.53 -7.49
CA ALA A 299 9.99 13.79 -6.89
C ALA A 299 10.06 14.01 -5.36
N HIS A 300 11.28 14.09 -4.80
CA HIS A 300 11.57 14.37 -3.39
C HIS A 300 11.14 13.30 -2.40
N ALA A 301 11.09 12.02 -2.80
CA ALA A 301 10.96 10.94 -1.81
C ALA A 301 12.23 10.84 -0.94
N ASP A 302 12.04 10.56 0.36
CA ASP A 302 13.13 10.35 1.31
C ASP A 302 13.73 8.93 1.22
N VAL A 303 12.90 7.95 0.83
CA VAL A 303 13.28 6.54 0.74
C VAL A 303 12.66 5.91 -0.52
N VAL A 304 13.43 5.08 -1.23
CA VAL A 304 12.90 4.16 -2.25
C VAL A 304 13.14 2.73 -1.80
N LEU A 305 12.08 1.92 -1.76
CA LEU A 305 12.14 0.49 -1.45
C LEU A 305 12.05 -0.33 -2.74
N ILE A 306 13.03 -1.18 -2.98
CA ILE A 306 13.03 -2.17 -4.06
C ILE A 306 12.69 -3.54 -3.50
N SER A 307 11.46 -4.01 -3.76
CA SER A 307 11.00 -5.34 -3.38
C SER A 307 11.34 -6.41 -4.42
N GLY A 308 11.86 -7.55 -3.97
CA GLY A 308 12.04 -8.73 -4.81
C GLY A 308 10.73 -9.49 -5.08
N HIS A 309 10.68 -10.23 -6.19
CA HIS A 309 9.56 -11.10 -6.57
C HIS A 309 9.19 -12.16 -5.52
N ASP A 310 10.16 -12.52 -4.67
CA ASP A 310 10.04 -13.54 -3.64
C ASP A 310 9.34 -13.02 -2.35
N GLY A 311 8.82 -11.79 -2.37
CA GLY A 311 8.00 -11.23 -1.31
C GLY A 311 6.78 -12.08 -0.94
N GLY A 312 6.42 -12.11 0.35
CA GLY A 312 5.24 -12.83 0.82
C GLY A 312 3.91 -12.11 0.51
N THR A 313 2.81 -12.86 0.54
CA THR A 313 1.44 -12.30 0.44
C THR A 313 0.43 -13.12 1.23
N GLY A 314 -0.60 -12.45 1.77
CA GLY A 314 -1.73 -13.12 2.41
C GLY A 314 -2.74 -13.69 1.40
N ALA A 315 -2.90 -13.03 0.25
CA ALA A 315 -3.79 -13.43 -0.84
C ALA A 315 -3.33 -12.82 -2.17
N SER A 316 -3.19 -13.67 -3.19
CA SER A 316 -2.79 -13.29 -4.54
C SER A 316 -3.08 -14.44 -5.51
N PRO A 317 -3.33 -14.17 -6.79
CA PRO A 317 -3.26 -15.18 -7.84
C PRO A 317 -1.90 -15.88 -7.83
N GLN A 318 -1.90 -17.18 -8.10
CA GLN A 318 -0.66 -17.97 -8.15
C GLN A 318 0.25 -17.54 -9.30
N THR A 319 -0.35 -17.06 -10.40
CA THR A 319 0.36 -16.52 -11.57
C THR A 319 1.22 -15.33 -11.18
N GLY A 320 0.67 -14.36 -10.44
CA GLY A 320 1.43 -13.22 -9.92
C GLY A 320 2.62 -13.65 -9.04
N ILE A 321 2.41 -14.62 -8.13
CA ILE A 321 3.46 -15.10 -7.21
C ILE A 321 4.62 -15.77 -7.97
N LYS A 322 4.33 -16.43 -9.09
CA LYS A 322 5.32 -17.26 -9.81
C LYS A 322 5.94 -16.61 -11.03
N HIS A 323 5.28 -15.63 -11.63
CA HIS A 323 5.62 -15.16 -12.97
C HIS A 323 5.73 -13.63 -13.09
N ALA A 324 5.58 -12.87 -12.00
CA ALA A 324 5.71 -11.42 -12.04
C ALA A 324 6.77 -10.90 -11.06
N GLY A 325 7.53 -9.88 -11.48
CA GLY A 325 8.68 -9.34 -10.77
C GLY A 325 9.96 -10.16 -10.95
N ILE A 326 11.09 -9.60 -10.52
CA ILE A 326 12.41 -10.26 -10.58
C ILE A 326 13.13 -10.28 -9.21
N PRO A 327 14.28 -10.97 -9.08
CA PRO A 327 15.12 -10.92 -7.87
C PRO A 327 15.53 -9.49 -7.50
N TRP A 328 15.49 -9.16 -6.21
CA TRP A 328 15.85 -7.83 -5.73
C TRP A 328 17.31 -7.50 -5.98
N GLU A 329 18.20 -8.50 -6.09
CA GLU A 329 19.62 -8.29 -6.40
C GLU A 329 19.81 -7.49 -7.70
N LEU A 330 18.96 -7.74 -8.71
CA LEU A 330 18.98 -7.04 -9.99
C LEU A 330 18.44 -5.61 -9.87
N GLY A 331 17.23 -5.47 -9.33
CA GLY A 331 16.60 -4.16 -9.19
C GLY A 331 17.35 -3.22 -8.24
N LEU A 332 17.93 -3.77 -7.17
CA LEU A 332 18.70 -3.01 -6.19
C LEU A 332 20.00 -2.49 -6.80
N ALA A 333 20.75 -3.36 -7.50
CA ALA A 333 21.98 -2.96 -8.18
C ALA A 333 21.70 -1.88 -9.24
N GLU A 334 20.68 -2.08 -10.10
CA GLU A 334 20.28 -1.10 -11.11
C GLU A 334 19.89 0.25 -10.48
N THR A 335 19.13 0.21 -9.38
CA THR A 335 18.72 1.41 -8.64
C THR A 335 19.92 2.16 -8.07
N HIS A 336 20.82 1.45 -7.38
CA HIS A 336 22.02 2.05 -6.82
C HIS A 336 22.89 2.68 -7.92
N GLN A 337 23.18 1.91 -8.98
CA GLN A 337 24.02 2.36 -10.10
C GLN A 337 23.43 3.58 -10.80
N THR A 338 22.13 3.56 -11.11
CA THR A 338 21.46 4.67 -11.80
C THR A 338 21.44 5.95 -10.96
N LEU A 339 21.15 5.84 -9.66
CA LEU A 339 21.15 6.99 -8.76
C LEU A 339 22.55 7.60 -8.60
N VAL A 340 23.61 6.77 -8.57
CA VAL A 340 25.00 7.25 -8.53
C VAL A 340 25.37 7.95 -9.83
N LEU A 341 25.04 7.36 -10.98
CA LEU A 341 25.31 7.95 -12.30
C LEU A 341 24.63 9.31 -12.51
N ASN A 342 23.53 9.59 -11.81
CA ASN A 342 22.76 10.83 -11.92
C ASN A 342 23.01 11.82 -10.77
N ASP A 343 23.96 11.56 -9.87
CA ASP A 343 24.20 12.37 -8.66
C ASP A 343 22.94 12.60 -7.80
N LEU A 344 22.12 11.54 -7.67
CA LEU A 344 20.90 11.53 -6.85
C LEU A 344 21.03 10.64 -5.62
N ARG A 345 22.03 9.74 -5.60
CA ARG A 345 22.17 8.71 -4.56
C ARG A 345 22.37 9.30 -3.15
N SER A 346 22.97 10.48 -3.04
CA SER A 346 23.18 11.19 -1.78
C SER A 346 21.92 11.77 -1.15
N ARG A 347 20.80 11.82 -1.89
CA ARG A 347 19.54 12.49 -1.49
C ARG A 347 18.41 11.56 -1.10
N ILE A 348 18.59 10.25 -1.27
CA ILE A 348 17.54 9.25 -1.05
C ILE A 348 18.12 8.01 -0.39
N ILE A 349 17.39 7.47 0.60
CA ILE A 349 17.72 6.19 1.22
C ILE A 349 17.21 5.07 0.30
N VAL A 350 18.05 4.08 0.02
CA VAL A 350 17.62 2.88 -0.71
C VAL A 350 17.34 1.75 0.29
N GLU A 351 16.12 1.24 0.28
CA GLU A 351 15.67 0.10 1.09
C GLU A 351 15.48 -1.13 0.18
N THR A 352 15.66 -2.33 0.72
CA THR A 352 15.26 -3.56 0.02
C THR A 352 14.53 -4.53 0.94
N ASP A 353 13.58 -5.27 0.37
CA ASP A 353 12.94 -6.43 0.97
C ASP A 353 12.79 -7.52 -0.11
N GLY A 354 12.48 -8.73 0.32
CA GLY A 354 12.48 -9.89 -0.58
C GLY A 354 13.09 -11.08 0.10
N GLN A 355 12.32 -11.63 1.04
CA GLN A 355 12.69 -12.87 1.72
C GLN A 355 14.10 -12.85 2.35
N LEU A 356 14.54 -11.70 2.89
CA LEU A 356 15.73 -11.58 3.73
C LEU A 356 15.55 -12.44 4.99
N LYS A 357 16.49 -13.35 5.25
CA LYS A 357 16.40 -14.38 6.31
C LYS A 357 17.62 -14.45 7.21
N THR A 358 18.78 -14.00 6.74
CA THR A 358 20.06 -14.13 7.45
C THR A 358 20.83 -12.81 7.46
N GLY A 359 21.83 -12.69 8.33
CA GLY A 359 22.75 -11.55 8.31
C GLY A 359 23.56 -11.49 7.01
N ARG A 360 23.81 -12.64 6.37
CA ARG A 360 24.40 -12.71 5.03
C ARG A 360 23.56 -11.97 3.99
N ASP A 361 22.25 -12.19 3.98
CA ASP A 361 21.35 -11.50 3.05
C ASP A 361 21.45 -9.97 3.23
N VAL A 362 21.48 -9.49 4.48
CA VAL A 362 21.62 -8.06 4.82
C VAL A 362 22.94 -7.49 4.32
N VAL A 363 24.06 -8.19 4.55
CA VAL A 363 25.38 -7.73 4.10
C VAL A 363 25.47 -7.69 2.58
N ILE A 364 24.92 -8.69 1.87
CA ILE A 364 24.89 -8.66 0.40
C ILE A 364 24.04 -7.49 -0.09
N ALA A 365 22.85 -7.27 0.49
CA ALA A 365 22.00 -6.13 0.14
C ALA A 365 22.71 -4.79 0.39
N ALA A 366 23.44 -4.66 1.49
CA ALA A 366 24.24 -3.45 1.77
C ALA A 366 25.32 -3.23 0.71
N LEU A 367 26.11 -4.27 0.40
CA LEU A 367 27.17 -4.21 -0.61
C LEU A 367 26.63 -3.86 -2.01
N LEU A 368 25.40 -4.27 -2.33
CA LEU A 368 24.68 -3.91 -3.57
C LEU A 368 24.03 -2.52 -3.52
N GLY A 369 23.99 -1.86 -2.36
CA GLY A 369 23.62 -0.44 -2.25
C GLY A 369 22.45 -0.09 -1.31
N ALA A 370 21.86 -1.07 -0.61
CA ALA A 370 20.78 -0.82 0.35
C ALA A 370 21.29 -0.27 1.70
N GLU A 371 20.49 0.54 2.37
CA GLU A 371 20.77 1.17 3.66
C GLU A 371 19.81 0.74 4.77
N GLU A 372 18.58 0.36 4.38
CA GLU A 372 17.52 -0.15 5.25
C GLU A 372 17.01 -1.51 4.69
N PHE A 373 16.56 -2.39 5.59
CA PHE A 373 16.28 -3.80 5.27
C PHE A 373 14.91 -4.24 5.80
N GLY A 374 14.04 -4.71 4.91
CA GLY A 374 12.68 -5.16 5.25
C GLY A 374 12.56 -6.66 5.48
N PHE A 375 11.96 -7.05 6.60
CA PHE A 375 11.73 -8.44 7.00
C PHE A 375 10.24 -8.71 7.22
N ALA A 376 9.64 -9.59 6.41
CA ALA A 376 8.22 -9.94 6.52
C ALA A 376 8.02 -11.37 7.03
N THR A 377 8.33 -12.35 6.19
CA THR A 377 8.03 -13.76 6.47
C THR A 377 8.84 -14.34 7.63
N ALA A 378 10.13 -14.00 7.76
CA ALA A 378 10.97 -14.54 8.83
C ALA A 378 10.48 -14.12 10.24
N PRO A 379 10.13 -12.84 10.49
CA PRO A 379 9.44 -12.46 11.73
C PRO A 379 8.11 -13.18 11.97
N LEU A 380 7.29 -13.42 10.93
CA LEU A 380 6.07 -14.23 11.08
C LEU A 380 6.38 -15.68 11.50
N VAL A 381 7.45 -16.28 10.96
CA VAL A 381 7.92 -17.61 11.36
C VAL A 381 8.44 -17.61 12.79
N ALA A 382 9.21 -16.60 13.19
CA ALA A 382 9.69 -16.41 14.55
C ALA A 382 8.52 -16.34 15.57
N MET A 383 7.40 -15.72 15.18
CA MET A 383 6.18 -15.65 15.99
C MET A 383 5.34 -16.93 15.96
N GLY A 384 5.62 -17.89 15.08
CA GLY A 384 4.93 -19.19 15.08
C GLY A 384 4.37 -19.65 13.73
N CYS A 385 4.50 -18.88 12.64
CA CYS A 385 4.08 -19.35 11.32
C CYS A 385 4.82 -20.64 10.93
N ILE A 386 4.06 -21.64 10.49
CA ILE A 386 4.57 -22.95 10.05
C ILE A 386 4.51 -23.13 8.51
N MET A 387 4.34 -22.03 7.77
CA MET A 387 4.32 -22.01 6.29
C MET A 387 3.32 -22.98 5.63
N MET A 388 2.14 -23.14 6.23
CA MET A 388 1.05 -23.97 5.68
C MET A 388 0.38 -23.38 4.42
N ARG A 389 0.60 -22.08 4.13
CA ARG A 389 0.11 -21.36 2.93
C ARG A 389 -1.42 -21.29 2.77
N VAL A 390 -2.16 -21.35 3.86
CA VAL A 390 -3.63 -21.20 3.92
C VAL A 390 -4.09 -19.79 4.36
N CYS A 391 -3.22 -18.78 4.22
CA CYS A 391 -3.43 -17.42 4.76
C CYS A 391 -4.72 -16.75 4.24
N HIS A 392 -5.09 -17.03 2.99
CA HIS A 392 -6.27 -16.49 2.31
C HIS A 392 -7.57 -17.18 2.76
N LEU A 393 -7.49 -18.41 3.26
CA LEU A 393 -8.65 -19.23 3.64
C LEU A 393 -9.21 -18.91 5.03
N ASN A 394 -8.57 -18.00 5.78
CA ASN A 394 -8.91 -17.70 7.17
C ASN A 394 -8.71 -18.88 8.15
N THR A 395 -8.07 -19.97 7.72
CA THR A 395 -7.91 -21.21 8.50
C THR A 395 -6.50 -21.39 9.09
N CYS A 396 -5.81 -20.29 9.42
CA CYS A 396 -4.46 -20.37 9.97
C CYS A 396 -4.44 -21.15 11.30
N PRO A 397 -3.71 -22.28 11.39
CA PRO A 397 -3.80 -23.18 12.55
C PRO A 397 -3.14 -22.62 13.82
N VAL A 398 -2.31 -21.58 13.67
CA VAL A 398 -1.46 -20.99 14.71
C VAL A 398 -1.82 -19.53 15.01
N GLY A 399 -3.00 -19.06 14.57
CA GLY A 399 -3.51 -17.74 14.92
C GLY A 399 -2.77 -16.54 14.30
N VAL A 400 -1.88 -16.75 13.32
CA VAL A 400 -1.10 -15.66 12.68
C VAL A 400 -1.89 -14.96 11.56
N ALA A 401 -2.38 -15.71 10.58
CA ALA A 401 -3.00 -15.18 9.35
C ALA A 401 -4.50 -15.46 9.27
N THR A 402 -5.23 -15.18 10.35
CA THR A 402 -6.67 -15.43 10.49
C THR A 402 -7.33 -14.33 11.30
N GLN A 403 -8.60 -14.07 11.01
CA GLN A 403 -9.50 -13.23 11.79
C GLN A 403 -10.50 -14.06 12.60
N ASP A 404 -10.55 -15.38 12.41
CA ASP A 404 -11.40 -16.27 13.20
C ASP A 404 -11.02 -16.19 14.70
N PRO A 405 -11.96 -15.84 15.60
CA PRO A 405 -11.67 -15.69 17.02
C PRO A 405 -11.13 -16.95 17.69
N GLU A 406 -11.61 -18.15 17.32
CA GLU A 406 -11.17 -19.40 17.92
C GLU A 406 -9.76 -19.78 17.46
N LEU A 407 -9.43 -19.55 16.19
CA LEU A 407 -8.08 -19.78 15.68
C LEU A 407 -7.08 -18.74 16.20
N ARG A 408 -7.52 -17.49 16.43
CA ARG A 408 -6.67 -16.44 17.03
C ARG A 408 -6.22 -16.78 18.45
N LYS A 409 -7.04 -17.47 19.25
CA LYS A 409 -6.65 -17.98 20.59
C LYS A 409 -5.43 -18.90 20.56
N ARG A 410 -5.09 -19.48 19.40
CA ARG A 410 -3.92 -20.36 19.22
C ARG A 410 -2.62 -19.59 18.96
N PHE A 411 -2.66 -18.27 18.89
CA PHE A 411 -1.46 -17.46 18.71
C PHE A 411 -0.59 -17.49 19.97
N THR A 412 0.68 -17.89 19.82
CA THR A 412 1.65 -18.02 20.92
C THR A 412 2.91 -17.17 20.68
N GLY A 413 2.89 -16.29 19.67
CA GLY A 413 3.99 -15.37 19.40
C GLY A 413 4.13 -14.30 20.49
N SER A 414 5.36 -13.83 20.70
CA SER A 414 5.66 -12.75 21.64
C SER A 414 6.56 -11.71 20.99
N PRO A 415 6.55 -10.45 21.45
CA PRO A 415 7.45 -9.42 20.93
C PRO A 415 8.92 -9.82 21.10
N GLU A 416 9.23 -10.58 22.16
CA GLU A 416 10.57 -11.06 22.45
C GLU A 416 11.12 -12.00 21.36
N HIS A 417 10.27 -12.86 20.79
CA HIS A 417 10.71 -13.74 19.69
C HIS A 417 11.17 -12.93 18.47
N VAL A 418 10.48 -11.83 18.16
CA VAL A 418 10.85 -10.95 17.04
C VAL A 418 12.09 -10.13 17.39
N SER A 419 12.17 -9.57 18.60
CA SER A 419 13.35 -8.82 19.07
C SER A 419 14.61 -9.70 19.05
N ASN A 420 14.51 -10.95 19.52
CA ASN A 420 15.60 -11.92 19.47
C ASN A 420 16.02 -12.22 18.04
N PHE A 421 15.06 -12.46 17.13
CA PHE A 421 15.39 -12.65 15.71
C PHE A 421 16.18 -11.46 15.14
N MET A 422 15.72 -10.23 15.37
CA MET A 422 16.40 -9.03 14.86
C MET A 422 17.78 -8.85 15.47
N ARG A 423 17.94 -9.10 16.77
CA ARG A 423 19.24 -9.04 17.45
C ARG A 423 20.21 -10.08 16.91
N MET A 424 19.75 -11.31 16.69
CA MET A 424 20.59 -12.39 16.14
C MET A 424 21.01 -12.11 14.70
N ILE A 425 20.12 -11.52 13.88
CA ILE A 425 20.47 -11.04 12.53
C ILE A 425 21.53 -9.93 12.63
N ALA A 426 21.34 -8.94 13.51
CA ALA A 426 22.28 -7.85 13.70
C ALA A 426 23.65 -8.33 14.18
N GLU A 427 23.70 -9.32 15.08
CA GLU A 427 24.97 -9.90 15.55
C GLU A 427 25.69 -10.65 14.42
N GLU A 428 24.97 -11.44 13.61
CA GLU A 428 25.56 -12.07 12.44
C GLU A 428 26.06 -11.04 11.41
N VAL A 429 25.36 -9.91 11.25
CA VAL A 429 25.83 -8.79 10.43
C VAL A 429 27.15 -8.23 10.98
N ARG A 430 27.28 -8.06 12.30
CA ARG A 430 28.53 -7.56 12.92
C ARG A 430 29.70 -8.51 12.69
N GLU A 431 29.49 -9.83 12.83
CA GLU A 431 30.50 -10.84 12.52
C GLU A 431 31.01 -10.72 11.08
N LEU A 432 30.08 -10.58 10.13
CA LEU A 432 30.41 -10.45 8.71
C LEU A 432 31.07 -9.11 8.38
N MET A 433 30.65 -8.01 9.01
CA MET A 433 31.30 -6.71 8.90
C MET A 433 32.74 -6.77 9.43
N ALA A 434 32.97 -7.41 10.57
CA ALA A 434 34.29 -7.63 11.15
C ALA A 434 35.18 -8.44 10.20
N GLN A 435 34.65 -9.53 9.63
CA GLN A 435 35.33 -10.36 8.63
C GLN A 435 35.73 -9.57 7.38
N LEU A 436 34.87 -8.65 6.92
CA LEU A 436 35.09 -7.81 5.76
C LEU A 436 35.93 -6.55 6.04
N GLY A 437 36.23 -6.26 7.32
CA GLY A 437 37.04 -5.13 7.74
C GLY A 437 36.29 -3.79 7.84
N PHE A 438 34.97 -3.81 8.01
CA PHE A 438 34.15 -2.60 8.13
C PHE A 438 33.72 -2.33 9.57
N ARG A 439 33.99 -1.11 10.07
CA ARG A 439 33.53 -0.65 11.39
C ARG A 439 32.10 -0.12 11.39
N GLN A 440 31.64 0.42 10.26
CA GLN A 440 30.32 1.06 10.10
C GLN A 440 29.67 0.61 8.79
N MET A 441 28.37 0.33 8.84
CA MET A 441 27.52 -0.10 7.73
C MET A 441 27.58 0.91 6.58
N ASN A 442 27.54 2.22 6.87
CA ASN A 442 27.66 3.27 5.85
C ASN A 442 28.92 3.18 4.99
N LYS A 443 30.02 2.58 5.52
CA LYS A 443 31.26 2.39 4.75
C LYS A 443 31.24 1.15 3.85
N MET A 444 30.28 0.26 4.06
CA MET A 444 30.06 -0.97 3.29
C MET A 444 29.05 -0.77 2.15
N ILE A 445 28.16 0.21 2.27
CA ILE A 445 27.08 0.44 1.29
C ILE A 445 27.64 0.70 -0.11
N GLY A 446 27.21 -0.10 -1.09
CA GLY A 446 27.65 -0.01 -2.49
C GLY A 446 29.08 -0.53 -2.74
N ARG A 447 29.72 -1.25 -1.80
CA ARG A 447 31.06 -1.82 -1.96
C ARG A 447 31.04 -3.17 -2.68
N VAL A 448 30.51 -3.20 -3.90
CA VAL A 448 30.45 -4.41 -4.74
C VAL A 448 31.82 -5.04 -5.01
N ASP A 449 32.90 -4.27 -4.86
CA ASP A 449 34.29 -4.78 -4.92
C ASP A 449 34.59 -5.88 -3.89
N ARG A 450 33.79 -6.00 -2.81
CA ARG A 450 33.88 -7.06 -1.80
C ARG A 450 33.12 -8.34 -2.14
N LEU A 451 32.43 -8.38 -3.28
CA LEU A 451 31.72 -9.55 -3.79
C LEU A 451 32.48 -10.18 -4.96
N GLU A 452 32.46 -11.50 -5.05
CA GLU A 452 32.83 -12.25 -6.25
C GLU A 452 31.84 -13.38 -6.52
N VAL A 453 31.76 -13.83 -7.76
CA VAL A 453 30.95 -15.01 -8.11
C VAL A 453 31.68 -16.26 -7.64
N LYS A 454 30.93 -17.19 -7.04
CA LYS A 454 31.44 -18.49 -6.64
C LYS A 454 32.02 -19.22 -7.85
N ARG A 455 33.33 -19.50 -7.82
CA ARG A 455 34.04 -20.11 -8.96
C ARG A 455 33.69 -21.58 -9.20
N ALA A 456 33.21 -22.28 -8.18
CA ALA A 456 32.92 -23.71 -8.19
C ALA A 456 31.41 -24.00 -8.23
N VAL A 457 30.71 -23.48 -9.24
CA VAL A 457 29.33 -23.90 -9.50
C VAL A 457 29.35 -25.11 -10.43
N ASP A 458 29.44 -26.30 -9.85
CA ASP A 458 29.49 -27.56 -10.61
C ASP A 458 28.17 -27.90 -11.32
N HIS A 459 27.10 -27.12 -11.07
CA HIS A 459 25.79 -27.35 -11.68
C HIS A 459 25.74 -26.89 -13.14
N TRP A 460 25.49 -27.84 -14.04
CA TRP A 460 25.50 -27.65 -15.49
C TRP A 460 24.59 -26.51 -16.03
N LYS A 461 23.44 -26.23 -15.39
CA LYS A 461 22.55 -25.12 -15.79
C LYS A 461 22.98 -23.73 -15.30
N ALA A 462 23.85 -23.68 -14.30
CA ALA A 462 24.35 -22.41 -13.76
C ALA A 462 25.65 -21.99 -14.46
N ARG A 463 26.21 -22.84 -15.33
CA ARG A 463 27.28 -22.49 -16.25
C ARG A 463 26.75 -21.46 -17.26
N GLY A 464 27.39 -20.30 -17.32
CA GLY A 464 27.02 -19.22 -18.24
C GLY A 464 26.15 -18.12 -17.62
N LEU A 465 25.82 -18.18 -16.32
CA LEU A 465 25.26 -17.01 -15.63
C LEU A 465 26.31 -15.89 -15.58
N ASP A 466 25.92 -14.68 -15.97
CA ASP A 466 26.76 -13.49 -15.89
C ASP A 466 26.26 -12.52 -14.81
N PHE A 467 27.18 -12.12 -13.92
CA PHE A 467 26.94 -11.18 -12.82
C PHE A 467 27.65 -9.84 -13.02
N SER A 468 28.32 -9.64 -14.16
CA SER A 468 29.05 -8.41 -14.49
C SER A 468 28.20 -7.16 -14.28
N ASN A 469 26.94 -7.18 -14.74
CA ASN A 469 25.98 -6.08 -14.59
C ASN A 469 25.59 -5.80 -13.13
N ILE A 470 25.43 -6.84 -12.30
CA ILE A 470 25.08 -6.68 -10.88
C ILE A 470 26.27 -6.12 -10.10
N LEU A 471 27.49 -6.57 -10.42
CA LEU A 471 28.72 -6.19 -9.72
C LEU A 471 29.41 -4.97 -10.34
N TYR A 472 28.79 -4.35 -11.34
CA TYR A 472 29.31 -3.13 -11.96
C TYR A 472 29.31 -1.97 -10.96
N GLN A 473 30.43 -1.26 -10.92
CA GLN A 473 30.60 -0.05 -10.11
C GLN A 473 30.76 1.14 -11.06
N PRO A 474 29.83 2.12 -11.03
CA PRO A 474 29.94 3.32 -11.85
C PRO A 474 31.23 4.11 -11.58
N GLU A 475 31.89 4.55 -12.65
CA GLU A 475 33.00 5.50 -12.58
C GLU A 475 32.46 6.92 -12.46
N VAL A 476 32.45 7.45 -11.23
CA VAL A 476 32.00 8.81 -10.90
C VAL A 476 33.03 9.52 -10.02
N PRO A 477 33.04 10.87 -9.99
CA PRO A 477 33.86 11.64 -9.07
C PRO A 477 33.69 11.20 -7.60
N THR A 478 34.76 11.33 -6.80
CA THR A 478 34.78 10.81 -5.41
C THR A 478 33.87 11.53 -4.43
N ASP A 479 33.41 12.73 -4.79
CA ASP A 479 32.43 13.55 -4.08
C ASP A 479 30.99 13.08 -4.28
N VAL A 480 30.71 12.25 -5.29
CA VAL A 480 29.40 11.63 -5.47
C VAL A 480 29.14 10.60 -4.36
N GLY A 481 28.14 10.87 -3.54
CA GLY A 481 27.75 10.02 -2.41
C GLY A 481 27.19 8.67 -2.84
N ARG A 482 27.53 7.59 -2.11
CA ARG A 482 27.03 6.21 -2.35
C ARG A 482 25.85 5.81 -1.48
N PHE A 483 25.57 6.61 -0.47
CA PHE A 483 24.49 6.42 0.50
C PHE A 483 23.88 7.80 0.82
N CYS A 484 22.73 7.83 1.50
CA CYS A 484 22.05 9.09 1.76
C CYS A 484 22.83 9.95 2.77
N GLN A 485 23.06 11.22 2.42
CA GLN A 485 23.83 12.20 3.19
C GLN A 485 23.13 13.57 3.25
N ILE A 486 22.22 13.85 2.32
CA ILE A 486 21.55 15.14 2.14
C ILE A 486 20.05 14.90 2.30
N PRO A 487 19.35 15.60 3.21
CA PRO A 487 17.90 15.50 3.33
C PRO A 487 17.20 16.14 2.11
N GLN A 488 15.98 15.68 1.82
CA GLN A 488 15.14 16.28 0.78
C GLN A 488 14.59 17.64 1.24
N ASP A 489 14.59 18.61 0.32
CA ASP A 489 13.84 19.85 0.46
C ASP A 489 12.49 19.70 -0.24
N HIS A 490 11.39 19.78 0.52
CA HIS A 490 10.03 19.62 0.03
C HIS A 490 9.34 20.96 -0.32
N GLY A 491 10.03 22.10 -0.16
CA GLY A 491 9.52 23.43 -0.52
C GLY A 491 8.31 23.88 0.30
N LEU A 492 8.11 23.33 1.51
CA LEU A 492 6.92 23.61 2.33
C LEU A 492 6.86 25.06 2.79
N GLU A 493 7.99 25.76 2.91
CA GLU A 493 8.06 27.17 3.29
C GLU A 493 7.29 28.09 2.33
N LYS A 494 7.05 27.64 1.09
CA LYS A 494 6.28 28.37 0.06
C LYS A 494 4.79 28.03 0.07
N ALA A 495 4.36 27.03 0.84
CA ALA A 495 2.96 26.63 0.90
C ALA A 495 2.09 27.77 1.46
N LEU A 496 0.87 27.92 0.93
CA LEU A 496 -0.07 28.94 1.40
C LEU A 496 -0.37 28.76 2.90
N ASP A 497 -0.40 27.52 3.36
CA ASP A 497 -0.56 27.19 4.77
C ASP A 497 0.54 27.80 5.65
N ASN A 498 1.81 27.64 5.26
CA ASN A 498 2.93 28.13 6.07
C ASN A 498 3.12 29.65 5.97
N THR A 499 2.84 30.22 4.80
CA THR A 499 3.00 31.67 4.56
C THR A 499 1.85 32.49 5.14
N VAL A 500 0.63 31.95 5.19
CA VAL A 500 -0.59 32.70 5.58
C VAL A 500 -1.45 31.93 6.58
N LEU A 501 -1.90 30.71 6.25
CA LEU A 501 -3.03 30.11 6.98
C LEU A 501 -2.69 29.69 8.42
N LEU A 502 -1.49 29.20 8.70
CA LEU A 502 -1.12 28.80 10.07
C LEU A 502 -1.23 29.97 11.05
N LYS A 503 -0.69 31.14 10.66
CA LYS A 503 -0.78 32.35 11.48
C LYS A 503 -2.23 32.82 11.63
N LEU A 504 -2.99 32.77 10.55
CA LEU A 504 -4.40 33.18 10.55
C LEU A 504 -5.28 32.28 11.42
N CYS A 505 -5.03 30.97 11.38
CA CYS A 505 -5.80 29.95 12.06
C CYS A 505 -5.26 29.59 13.45
N GLU A 506 -4.17 30.19 13.91
CA GLU A 506 -3.59 29.97 15.24
C GLU A 506 -4.63 30.03 16.37
N PRO A 507 -5.56 31.02 16.43
CA PRO A 507 -6.60 31.04 17.47
C PRO A 507 -7.49 29.78 17.48
N ALA A 508 -7.86 29.28 16.30
CA ALA A 508 -8.66 28.08 16.16
C ALA A 508 -7.88 26.82 16.51
N ILE A 509 -6.62 26.72 16.05
CA ILE A 509 -5.74 25.59 16.34
C ILE A 509 -5.51 25.51 17.85
N GLU A 510 -5.19 26.62 18.50
CA GLU A 510 -4.76 26.61 19.88
C GLU A 510 -5.89 26.55 20.90
N ARG A 511 -6.99 27.27 20.63
CA ARG A 511 -8.04 27.57 21.61
C ARG A 511 -9.45 27.24 21.12
N LYS A 512 -9.60 26.68 19.92
CA LYS A 512 -10.90 26.39 19.27
C LYS A 512 -11.76 27.64 19.04
N GLU A 513 -11.12 28.81 18.90
CA GLU A 513 -11.81 30.06 18.59
C GLU A 513 -12.22 30.12 17.12
N LYS A 514 -13.38 30.71 16.83
CA LYS A 514 -13.87 30.83 15.45
C LYS A 514 -13.00 31.79 14.65
N VAL A 515 -12.58 31.36 13.46
CA VAL A 515 -11.81 32.13 12.48
C VAL A 515 -12.57 32.14 11.17
N VAL A 516 -12.84 33.35 10.66
CA VAL A 516 -13.45 33.55 9.34
C VAL A 516 -12.55 34.47 8.52
N ALA A 517 -12.24 34.09 7.29
CA ALA A 517 -11.37 34.87 6.43
C ALA A 517 -11.75 34.76 4.95
N ALA A 518 -11.26 35.73 4.16
CA ALA A 518 -11.35 35.72 2.70
C ALA A 518 -9.97 35.92 2.08
N LEU A 519 -9.58 35.08 1.12
CA LEU A 519 -8.24 35.05 0.52
C LEU A 519 -8.30 34.79 -1.00
N PRO A 520 -7.40 35.39 -1.79
CA PRO A 520 -7.23 34.99 -3.18
C PRO A 520 -6.56 33.61 -3.26
N ILE A 521 -6.83 32.85 -4.31
CA ILE A 521 -6.15 31.58 -4.60
C ILE A 521 -5.78 31.47 -6.09
N ARG A 522 -4.65 30.81 -6.37
CA ARG A 522 -4.13 30.55 -7.73
C ARG A 522 -3.75 29.09 -7.88
N ASN A 523 -3.68 28.62 -9.12
CA ASN A 523 -3.39 27.21 -9.44
C ASN A 523 -2.02 26.71 -8.91
N VAL A 524 -1.09 27.62 -8.64
CA VAL A 524 0.20 27.31 -8.00
C VAL A 524 0.07 27.01 -6.49
N ASN A 525 -1.04 27.42 -5.86
CA ASN A 525 -1.36 27.09 -4.48
C ASN A 525 -1.98 25.70 -4.43
N ARG A 526 -1.11 24.70 -4.26
CA ARG A 526 -1.46 23.29 -4.13
C ARG A 526 -1.62 22.90 -2.65
N VAL A 527 -2.40 21.85 -2.41
CA VAL A 527 -2.54 21.20 -1.08
C VAL A 527 -2.99 22.16 0.04
N VAL A 528 -3.78 23.16 -0.33
CA VAL A 528 -4.19 24.23 0.59
C VAL A 528 -5.05 23.67 1.72
N GLY A 529 -4.74 24.06 2.95
CA GLY A 529 -5.44 23.71 4.19
C GLY A 529 -4.94 22.44 4.88
N THR A 530 -4.09 21.66 4.22
CA THR A 530 -3.69 20.34 4.73
C THR A 530 -2.73 20.44 5.90
N ILE A 531 -1.79 21.39 5.92
CA ILE A 531 -0.90 21.58 7.07
C ILE A 531 -1.70 22.07 8.27
N VAL A 532 -2.57 23.07 8.08
CA VAL A 532 -3.48 23.56 9.14
C VAL A 532 -4.32 22.41 9.70
N GLY A 533 -4.90 21.58 8.81
CA GLY A 533 -5.66 20.40 9.19
C GLY A 533 -4.83 19.37 9.97
N SER A 534 -3.57 19.16 9.60
CA SER A 534 -2.67 18.26 10.32
C SER A 534 -2.40 18.75 11.74
N GLU A 535 -2.19 20.05 11.95
CA GLU A 535 -1.93 20.63 13.28
C GLU A 535 -3.15 20.57 14.19
N ILE A 536 -4.35 20.81 13.63
CA ILE A 536 -5.62 20.58 14.34
C ILE A 536 -5.72 19.12 14.79
N THR A 537 -5.41 18.18 13.88
CA THR A 537 -5.55 16.76 14.16
C THR A 537 -4.51 16.28 15.18
N ARG A 538 -3.29 16.81 15.16
CA ARG A 538 -2.27 16.52 16.19
C ARG A 538 -2.73 16.96 17.57
N ARG A 539 -3.32 18.15 17.66
CA ARG A 539 -3.72 18.76 18.93
C ARG A 539 -5.03 18.19 19.49
N TRP A 540 -6.02 17.97 18.64
CA TRP A 540 -7.38 17.62 19.05
C TRP A 540 -7.82 16.21 18.66
N GLY A 541 -6.97 15.43 17.99
CA GLY A 541 -7.27 14.07 17.58
C GLY A 541 -8.35 13.99 16.49
N ALA A 542 -9.02 12.84 16.41
CA ALA A 542 -10.07 12.60 15.41
C ALA A 542 -11.32 13.50 15.58
N GLU A 543 -11.57 13.99 16.80
CA GLU A 543 -12.70 14.87 17.07
C GLU A 543 -12.58 16.23 16.36
N GLY A 544 -11.34 16.68 16.12
CA GLY A 544 -11.06 17.95 15.46
C GLY A 544 -11.65 19.14 16.22
N LEU A 545 -12.27 20.06 15.47
CA LEU A 545 -12.91 21.27 15.99
C LEU A 545 -14.44 21.18 15.85
N PRO A 546 -15.20 22.00 16.60
CA PRO A 546 -16.60 22.24 16.30
C PRO A 546 -16.81 22.64 14.83
N GLU A 547 -17.99 22.36 14.28
CA GLU A 547 -18.30 22.67 12.89
C GLU A 547 -18.14 24.17 12.58
N ASP A 548 -17.62 24.49 11.39
CA ASP A 548 -17.39 25.86 10.91
C ASP A 548 -16.54 26.74 11.87
N THR A 549 -15.66 26.13 12.67
CA THR A 549 -14.70 26.86 13.51
C THR A 549 -13.69 27.62 12.65
N ILE A 550 -13.20 26.99 11.58
CA ILE A 550 -12.40 27.68 10.56
C ILE A 550 -13.22 27.74 9.28
N GLU A 551 -13.55 28.94 8.83
CA GLU A 551 -14.25 29.18 7.58
C GLU A 551 -13.41 30.09 6.68
N ILE A 552 -12.93 29.57 5.55
CA ILE A 552 -12.10 30.34 4.62
C ILE A 552 -12.78 30.41 3.26
N ASN A 553 -13.05 31.64 2.83
CA ASN A 553 -13.61 31.97 1.54
C ASN A 553 -12.47 32.28 0.57
N PHE A 554 -12.32 31.48 -0.47
CA PHE A 554 -11.33 31.65 -1.51
C PHE A 554 -11.97 32.20 -2.77
N THR A 555 -11.22 33.06 -3.48
CA THR A 555 -11.60 33.55 -4.81
C THR A 555 -10.46 33.33 -5.80
N GLY A 556 -10.74 32.64 -6.90
CA GLY A 556 -9.76 32.33 -7.95
C GLY A 556 -9.76 30.85 -8.34
N SER A 557 -8.62 30.34 -8.77
CA SER A 557 -8.49 28.94 -9.23
C SER A 557 -7.58 28.16 -8.28
N ALA A 558 -8.06 27.12 -7.63
CA ALA A 558 -7.25 26.33 -6.70
C ALA A 558 -6.36 25.33 -7.43
N GLY A 559 -5.13 25.13 -6.94
CA GLY A 559 -4.24 24.09 -7.43
C GLY A 559 -4.71 22.68 -7.07
N GLN A 560 -3.87 21.69 -7.40
CA GLN A 560 -4.12 20.29 -7.07
C GLN A 560 -4.30 20.09 -5.56
N SER A 561 -5.12 19.09 -5.19
CA SER A 561 -5.30 18.64 -3.80
C SER A 561 -5.87 19.70 -2.84
N PHE A 562 -6.71 20.62 -3.35
CA PHE A 562 -7.39 21.61 -2.50
C PHE A 562 -8.23 20.94 -1.40
N GLY A 563 -7.94 21.24 -0.13
CA GLY A 563 -8.63 20.66 1.02
C GLY A 563 -8.31 19.17 1.26
N ALA A 564 -7.16 18.67 0.80
CA ALA A 564 -6.76 17.29 1.02
C ALA A 564 -6.60 16.97 2.52
N PHE A 565 -7.09 15.80 2.96
CA PHE A 565 -7.05 15.32 4.33
C PHE A 565 -7.64 16.26 5.39
N MET A 566 -8.49 17.21 4.99
CA MET A 566 -9.02 18.25 5.87
C MET A 566 -9.92 17.64 6.97
N PRO A 567 -9.63 17.88 8.26
CA PRO A 567 -10.39 17.32 9.38
C PRO A 567 -11.68 18.08 9.67
N LYS A 568 -12.48 17.54 10.59
CA LYS A 568 -13.71 18.17 11.10
C LYS A 568 -13.45 19.57 11.68
N GLY A 569 -14.34 20.49 11.34
CA GLY A 569 -14.38 21.87 11.84
C GLY A 569 -13.71 22.90 10.93
N MET A 570 -13.17 22.47 9.79
CA MET A 570 -12.72 23.34 8.70
C MET A 570 -13.74 23.34 7.56
N THR A 571 -14.04 24.54 7.05
CA THR A 571 -14.96 24.79 5.94
C THR A 571 -14.30 25.71 4.92
N PHE A 572 -14.09 25.18 3.72
CA PHE A 572 -13.50 25.90 2.60
C PHE A 572 -14.56 26.17 1.54
N ILE A 573 -14.71 27.44 1.18
CA ILE A 573 -15.67 27.92 0.20
C ILE A 573 -14.88 28.55 -0.93
N LEU A 574 -15.01 28.05 -2.16
CA LEU A 574 -14.30 28.52 -3.32
C LEU A 574 -15.28 29.09 -4.35
N GLU A 575 -15.19 30.41 -4.55
CA GLU A 575 -15.81 31.10 -5.68
C GLU A 575 -14.81 31.13 -6.84
N GLY A 576 -15.00 30.23 -7.81
CA GLY A 576 -14.03 29.97 -8.87
C GLY A 576 -14.04 28.53 -9.38
N ASP A 577 -12.85 27.98 -9.60
CA ASP A 577 -12.62 26.60 -10.06
C ASP A 577 -11.46 25.95 -9.31
N ALA A 578 -11.35 24.62 -9.39
CA ALA A 578 -10.24 23.86 -8.81
C ALA A 578 -9.77 22.78 -9.77
N ASN A 579 -8.47 22.44 -9.68
CA ASN A 579 -7.87 21.34 -10.43
C ASN A 579 -8.28 19.97 -9.82
N ASP A 580 -7.53 18.92 -10.14
CA ASP A 580 -7.77 17.55 -9.68
C ASP A 580 -7.62 17.40 -8.14
N TYR A 581 -8.10 16.26 -7.64
CA TYR A 581 -7.89 15.80 -6.26
C TYR A 581 -8.54 16.67 -5.17
N VAL A 582 -9.53 17.51 -5.50
CA VAL A 582 -10.29 18.27 -4.49
C VAL A 582 -10.82 17.35 -3.41
N GLY A 583 -10.51 17.66 -2.15
CA GLY A 583 -10.91 16.87 -0.98
C GLY A 583 -10.40 15.43 -1.00
N LYS A 584 -9.26 15.16 -1.63
CA LYS A 584 -8.54 13.89 -1.54
C LYS A 584 -8.37 13.48 -0.07
N GLY A 585 -8.83 12.27 0.28
CA GLY A 585 -8.77 11.76 1.66
C GLY A 585 -9.50 12.63 2.70
N LEU A 586 -10.54 13.39 2.31
CA LEU A 586 -11.31 14.25 3.22
C LEU A 586 -11.67 13.51 4.53
N SER A 587 -11.40 14.15 5.67
CA SER A 587 -11.39 13.54 7.00
C SER A 587 -12.30 14.27 8.00
N GLY A 588 -13.39 14.85 7.51
CA GLY A 588 -14.45 15.48 8.30
C GLY A 588 -14.76 16.93 7.90
N GLY A 589 -13.89 17.55 7.09
CA GLY A 589 -14.06 18.92 6.64
C GLY A 589 -15.21 19.11 5.65
N LYS A 590 -15.53 20.37 5.36
CA LYS A 590 -16.57 20.78 4.40
C LYS A 590 -15.94 21.58 3.24
N ILE A 591 -16.22 21.16 2.01
CA ILE A 591 -15.75 21.85 0.79
C ILE A 591 -16.95 22.32 -0.02
N VAL A 592 -16.95 23.59 -0.41
CA VAL A 592 -17.97 24.20 -1.26
C VAL A 592 -17.26 24.82 -2.46
N VAL A 593 -17.67 24.48 -3.69
CA VAL A 593 -17.13 25.06 -4.91
C VAL A 593 -18.27 25.51 -5.82
N TYR A 594 -18.23 26.75 -6.27
CA TYR A 594 -19.19 27.31 -7.22
C TYR A 594 -18.51 28.35 -8.13
N PRO A 595 -18.98 28.54 -9.37
CA PRO A 595 -18.39 29.50 -10.28
C PRO A 595 -18.57 30.94 -9.78
N PRO A 596 -17.73 31.89 -10.23
CA PRO A 596 -17.92 33.30 -9.91
C PRO A 596 -19.35 33.77 -10.19
N ARG A 597 -19.93 34.57 -9.30
CA ARG A 597 -21.35 34.97 -9.39
C ARG A 597 -21.68 35.73 -10.68
N SER A 598 -20.69 36.36 -11.31
CA SER A 598 -20.80 37.05 -12.58
C SER A 598 -20.75 36.13 -13.81
N SER A 599 -20.56 34.82 -13.62
CA SER A 599 -20.47 33.86 -14.71
C SER A 599 -21.81 33.69 -15.43
N THR A 600 -21.77 33.67 -16.77
CA THR A 600 -22.98 33.57 -17.62
C THR A 600 -23.21 32.18 -18.20
N PHE A 601 -22.24 31.26 -18.05
CA PHE A 601 -22.38 29.89 -18.55
C PHE A 601 -23.23 29.03 -17.61
N ALA A 602 -23.83 27.95 -18.15
CA ALA A 602 -24.55 26.97 -17.34
C ALA A 602 -23.57 26.10 -16.54
N PRO A 603 -23.53 26.16 -15.20
CA PRO A 603 -22.50 25.46 -14.43
C PRO A 603 -22.54 23.94 -14.59
N ARG A 604 -23.74 23.37 -14.76
CA ARG A 604 -23.93 21.91 -14.93
C ARG A 604 -23.27 21.34 -16.21
N GLU A 605 -22.95 22.18 -17.18
CA GLU A 605 -22.34 21.80 -18.47
C GLU A 605 -20.85 22.15 -18.53
N ASN A 606 -20.28 22.69 -17.46
CA ASN A 606 -18.91 23.20 -17.42
C ASN A 606 -18.14 22.61 -16.23
N ILE A 607 -16.92 22.16 -16.48
CA ILE A 607 -16.04 21.59 -15.45
C ILE A 607 -15.58 22.71 -14.52
N ILE A 608 -15.82 22.54 -13.22
CA ILE A 608 -15.35 23.46 -12.17
C ILE A 608 -14.42 22.77 -11.16
N VAL A 609 -14.40 21.44 -11.16
CA VAL A 609 -13.49 20.61 -10.35
C VAL A 609 -12.91 19.53 -11.26
N GLY A 610 -11.60 19.32 -11.17
CA GLY A 610 -10.89 18.31 -11.96
C GLY A 610 -11.26 16.85 -11.62
N ASN A 611 -10.37 15.96 -12.02
CA ASN A 611 -10.51 14.52 -11.88
C ASN A 611 -10.26 14.04 -10.43
N VAL A 612 -10.75 12.85 -10.12
CA VAL A 612 -10.36 12.07 -8.92
C VAL A 612 -10.65 12.85 -7.61
N ALA A 613 -11.64 13.75 -7.65
CA ALA A 613 -12.09 14.46 -6.47
C ALA A 613 -12.67 13.47 -5.44
N LEU A 614 -12.37 13.72 -4.16
CA LEU A 614 -12.82 12.95 -3.01
C LEU A 614 -12.27 11.51 -2.97
N TYR A 615 -11.12 11.28 -3.62
CA TYR A 615 -10.47 9.98 -3.65
C TYR A 615 -10.19 9.45 -2.24
N GLY A 616 -10.77 8.29 -1.93
CA GLY A 616 -10.52 7.59 -0.67
C GLY A 616 -11.09 8.28 0.57
N ALA A 617 -11.95 9.31 0.43
CA ALA A 617 -12.42 10.11 1.56
C ALA A 617 -13.07 9.28 2.68
N THR A 618 -12.83 9.62 3.94
CA THR A 618 -13.33 8.91 5.14
C THR A 618 -14.09 9.83 6.11
N GLY A 619 -14.79 10.82 5.54
CA GLY A 619 -15.86 11.61 6.20
C GLY A 619 -15.79 13.09 5.87
N GLY A 620 -16.92 13.80 5.94
CA GLY A 620 -17.03 15.22 5.58
C GLY A 620 -18.15 15.50 4.57
N GLU A 621 -18.21 16.73 4.08
CA GLU A 621 -19.24 17.18 3.14
C GLU A 621 -18.63 17.92 1.93
N ALA A 622 -19.17 17.71 0.74
CA ALA A 622 -18.75 18.39 -0.48
C ALA A 622 -19.95 18.88 -1.31
N TYR A 623 -19.94 20.15 -1.71
CA TYR A 623 -21.02 20.79 -2.46
C TYR A 623 -20.45 21.51 -3.69
N ILE A 624 -20.69 20.96 -4.89
CA ILE A 624 -20.02 21.39 -6.14
C ILE A 624 -21.07 21.84 -7.15
N SER A 625 -21.19 23.16 -7.35
CA SER A 625 -22.15 23.76 -8.29
C SER A 625 -21.56 23.85 -9.70
N GLY A 626 -21.32 22.69 -10.30
CA GLY A 626 -20.87 22.53 -11.67
C GLY A 626 -20.48 21.09 -11.96
N MET A 627 -19.82 20.84 -13.09
CA MET A 627 -19.37 19.50 -13.46
C MET A 627 -18.03 19.17 -12.77
N ALA A 628 -17.92 17.95 -12.25
CA ALA A 628 -16.64 17.37 -11.85
C ALA A 628 -16.08 16.47 -12.96
N GLY A 629 -14.76 16.32 -13.01
CA GLY A 629 -14.08 15.46 -13.97
C GLY A 629 -14.35 13.96 -13.81
N GLU A 630 -13.43 13.15 -14.34
CA GLU A 630 -13.50 11.69 -14.24
C GLU A 630 -13.26 11.21 -12.80
N ARG A 631 -13.74 9.99 -12.50
CA ARG A 631 -13.48 9.29 -11.23
C ARG A 631 -13.91 10.05 -9.98
N PHE A 632 -14.94 10.88 -10.10
CA PHE A 632 -15.55 11.55 -8.96
C PHE A 632 -15.96 10.54 -7.87
N CYS A 633 -15.55 10.77 -6.61
CA CYS A 633 -15.80 9.86 -5.49
C CYS A 633 -15.22 8.45 -5.66
N VAL A 634 -14.14 8.28 -6.43
CA VAL A 634 -13.43 7.00 -6.50
C VAL A 634 -12.98 6.58 -5.09
N ARG A 635 -13.24 5.33 -4.72
CA ARG A 635 -12.93 4.79 -3.38
C ARG A 635 -13.53 5.58 -2.21
N ASN A 636 -14.58 6.38 -2.41
CA ASN A 636 -15.27 7.07 -1.31
C ASN A 636 -15.71 6.07 -0.22
N SER A 637 -15.38 6.37 1.03
CA SER A 637 -15.64 5.52 2.19
C SER A 637 -16.41 6.24 3.30
N GLY A 638 -16.96 7.44 3.04
CA GLY A 638 -17.74 8.14 4.05
C GLY A 638 -18.18 9.57 3.76
N VAL A 639 -17.79 10.19 2.64
CA VAL A 639 -18.19 11.58 2.35
C VAL A 639 -19.64 11.66 1.87
N ILE A 640 -20.30 12.76 2.24
CA ILE A 640 -21.60 13.19 1.72
C ILE A 640 -21.35 14.25 0.65
N ALA A 641 -21.71 13.98 -0.60
CA ALA A 641 -21.41 14.87 -1.72
C ALA A 641 -22.66 15.19 -2.56
N VAL A 642 -22.76 16.45 -3.01
CA VAL A 642 -23.75 16.88 -4.02
C VAL A 642 -23.02 17.62 -5.14
N VAL A 643 -23.26 17.18 -6.38
CA VAL A 643 -22.61 17.72 -7.58
C VAL A 643 -23.62 17.89 -8.71
N SER A 644 -23.39 18.84 -9.62
CA SER A 644 -24.32 19.10 -10.72
C SER A 644 -24.22 18.06 -11.84
N SER A 645 -23.02 17.62 -12.22
CA SER A 645 -22.78 16.55 -13.22
C SER A 645 -21.36 16.00 -13.06
N ILE A 646 -21.07 14.82 -13.62
CA ILE A 646 -19.75 14.18 -13.50
C ILE A 646 -19.29 13.50 -14.80
N GLY A 647 -17.98 13.32 -14.96
CA GLY A 647 -17.37 12.54 -16.04
C GLY A 647 -17.50 11.02 -15.88
N ASP A 648 -16.64 10.28 -16.60
CA ASP A 648 -16.61 8.82 -16.60
C ASP A 648 -16.14 8.27 -15.23
N HIS A 649 -16.50 7.01 -14.94
CA HIS A 649 -16.05 6.27 -13.75
C HIS A 649 -16.47 6.89 -12.40
N GLY A 650 -17.60 7.59 -12.36
CA GLY A 650 -18.16 8.10 -11.10
C GLY A 650 -18.45 6.99 -10.08
N CYS A 651 -18.14 7.25 -8.80
CA CYS A 651 -18.31 6.31 -7.69
C CYS A 651 -17.59 4.95 -7.85
N GLU A 652 -16.55 4.91 -8.69
CA GLU A 652 -15.73 3.71 -8.90
C GLU A 652 -15.15 3.23 -7.56
N TYR A 653 -15.27 1.93 -7.27
CA TYR A 653 -14.84 1.29 -6.03
C TYR A 653 -15.39 1.91 -4.74
N MET A 654 -16.45 2.73 -4.73
CA MET A 654 -16.99 3.31 -3.49
C MET A 654 -17.41 2.23 -2.47
N THR A 655 -17.06 2.42 -1.19
CA THR A 655 -17.35 1.50 -0.06
C THR A 655 -18.21 2.12 1.03
N GLY A 656 -18.49 3.42 0.96
CA GLY A 656 -19.29 4.14 1.95
C GLY A 656 -19.56 5.57 1.52
N GLY A 657 -20.38 6.28 2.29
CA GLY A 657 -20.79 7.66 1.98
C GLY A 657 -22.08 7.71 1.13
N ARG A 658 -22.46 8.94 0.78
CA ARG A 658 -23.67 9.24 -0.01
C ARG A 658 -23.38 10.29 -1.06
N VAL A 659 -23.79 10.04 -2.29
CA VAL A 659 -23.49 10.94 -3.41
C VAL A 659 -24.78 11.27 -4.17
N VAL A 660 -25.10 12.55 -4.34
CA VAL A 660 -26.22 13.03 -5.15
C VAL A 660 -25.68 13.76 -6.38
N ILE A 661 -26.16 13.36 -7.56
CA ILE A 661 -25.78 13.94 -8.85
C ILE A 661 -27.04 14.52 -9.48
N LEU A 662 -27.06 15.84 -9.68
CA LEU A 662 -28.23 16.60 -10.14
C LEU A 662 -28.36 16.72 -11.67
N GLY A 663 -27.63 15.89 -12.40
CA GLY A 663 -27.51 15.93 -13.85
C GLY A 663 -26.80 14.70 -14.40
N SER A 664 -26.16 14.84 -15.56
CA SER A 664 -25.61 13.70 -16.28
C SER A 664 -24.36 13.09 -15.63
N THR A 665 -24.18 11.79 -15.86
CA THR A 665 -22.95 11.05 -15.53
C THR A 665 -22.25 10.58 -16.81
N GLY A 666 -20.94 10.33 -16.72
CA GLY A 666 -20.20 9.57 -17.73
C GLY A 666 -20.45 8.06 -17.65
N ARG A 667 -19.68 7.31 -18.44
CA ARG A 667 -19.73 5.84 -18.59
C ARG A 667 -19.14 5.12 -17.38
N ASN A 668 -19.44 3.82 -17.29
CA ASN A 668 -18.90 2.90 -16.31
C ASN A 668 -19.09 3.36 -14.84
N PHE A 669 -20.21 4.04 -14.58
CA PHE A 669 -20.57 4.51 -13.24
C PHE A 669 -20.71 3.31 -12.28
N ALA A 670 -20.25 3.48 -11.04
CA ALA A 670 -20.30 2.50 -9.95
C ALA A 670 -19.55 1.18 -10.20
N ALA A 671 -18.61 1.14 -11.15
CA ALA A 671 -17.76 -0.04 -11.34
C ALA A 671 -16.98 -0.36 -10.05
N GLY A 672 -17.05 -1.61 -9.58
CA GLY A 672 -16.41 -2.03 -8.32
C GLY A 672 -17.03 -1.46 -7.05
N MET A 673 -18.13 -0.70 -7.12
CA MET A 673 -18.81 -0.13 -5.95
C MET A 673 -19.35 -1.25 -5.06
N SER A 674 -18.89 -1.29 -3.82
CA SER A 674 -19.13 -2.38 -2.87
C SER A 674 -19.79 -1.93 -1.57
N GLY A 675 -19.91 -0.61 -1.34
CA GLY A 675 -20.72 -0.04 -0.26
C GLY A 675 -21.08 1.43 -0.51
N GLY A 676 -22.01 1.97 0.29
CA GLY A 676 -22.56 3.33 0.13
C GLY A 676 -23.76 3.39 -0.83
N VAL A 677 -24.29 4.59 -1.04
CA VAL A 677 -25.47 4.83 -1.90
C VAL A 677 -25.25 6.07 -2.77
N ALA A 678 -25.61 5.97 -4.05
CA ALA A 678 -25.64 7.12 -4.95
C ALA A 678 -27.05 7.37 -5.50
N TYR A 679 -27.39 8.63 -5.72
CA TYR A 679 -28.67 9.08 -6.28
C TYR A 679 -28.38 9.93 -7.51
N VAL A 680 -28.87 9.49 -8.66
CA VAL A 680 -28.66 10.16 -9.95
C VAL A 680 -30.00 10.68 -10.45
N LEU A 681 -30.08 11.98 -10.70
CA LEU A 681 -31.25 12.58 -11.35
C LEU A 681 -31.21 12.28 -12.86
N ASP A 682 -31.92 11.25 -13.29
CA ASP A 682 -31.98 10.83 -14.70
C ASP A 682 -33.24 11.37 -15.38
N GLU A 683 -33.14 12.55 -15.97
CA GLU A 683 -34.24 13.16 -16.71
C GLU A 683 -34.42 12.56 -18.11
N THR A 684 -33.42 11.85 -18.63
CA THR A 684 -33.39 11.36 -20.01
C THR A 684 -33.74 9.87 -20.15
N GLY A 685 -33.63 9.11 -19.06
CA GLY A 685 -33.77 7.64 -19.07
C GLY A 685 -32.52 6.91 -19.59
N GLU A 686 -31.41 7.61 -19.81
CA GLU A 686 -30.19 7.04 -20.40
C GLU A 686 -29.17 6.55 -19.35
N PHE A 687 -29.37 6.87 -18.07
CA PHE A 687 -28.42 6.50 -17.01
C PHE A 687 -28.17 4.99 -16.91
N PRO A 688 -29.17 4.09 -17.04
CA PRO A 688 -28.93 2.65 -16.95
C PRO A 688 -27.88 2.12 -17.94
N ARG A 689 -27.75 2.72 -19.13
CA ARG A 689 -26.74 2.33 -20.13
C ARG A 689 -25.32 2.74 -19.75
N ARG A 690 -25.18 3.71 -18.85
CA ARG A 690 -23.89 4.25 -18.40
C ARG A 690 -23.42 3.61 -17.09
N CYS A 691 -24.27 2.85 -16.41
CA CYS A 691 -23.98 2.22 -15.13
C CYS A 691 -23.44 0.78 -15.31
N ASN A 692 -22.40 0.44 -14.56
CA ASN A 692 -21.86 -0.92 -14.52
C ASN A 692 -22.63 -1.77 -13.51
N LEU A 693 -23.45 -2.71 -13.99
CA LEU A 693 -24.37 -3.51 -13.16
C LEU A 693 -23.75 -4.79 -12.57
N GLN A 694 -22.43 -4.97 -12.66
CA GLN A 694 -21.76 -6.17 -12.15
C GLN A 694 -22.04 -6.35 -10.65
N MET A 695 -21.81 -5.29 -9.85
CA MET A 695 -21.92 -5.34 -8.38
C MET A 695 -23.11 -4.56 -7.81
N VAL A 696 -23.70 -3.64 -8.57
CA VAL A 696 -24.79 -2.77 -8.11
C VAL A 696 -26.14 -3.10 -8.74
N GLY A 697 -27.21 -2.73 -8.05
CA GLY A 697 -28.58 -2.67 -8.57
C GLY A 697 -29.04 -1.23 -8.74
N LEU A 698 -30.00 -1.04 -9.65
CA LEU A 698 -30.70 0.22 -9.87
C LEU A 698 -32.12 0.10 -9.30
N GLU A 699 -32.50 1.06 -8.47
CA GLU A 699 -33.78 1.10 -7.77
C GLU A 699 -34.40 2.49 -7.89
N LYS A 700 -35.70 2.58 -7.68
CA LYS A 700 -36.38 3.87 -7.54
C LYS A 700 -36.18 4.41 -6.13
N LEU A 701 -36.22 5.73 -5.99
CA LEU A 701 -36.24 6.40 -4.69
C LEU A 701 -37.68 6.46 -4.17
N GLU A 702 -38.07 5.47 -3.36
CA GLU A 702 -39.46 5.31 -2.86
C GLU A 702 -39.58 5.39 -1.34
N ASP A 703 -38.48 5.16 -0.60
CA ASP A 703 -38.46 5.20 0.86
C ASP A 703 -38.61 6.66 1.37
N PRO A 704 -39.65 6.99 2.16
CA PRO A 704 -39.90 8.37 2.62
C PRO A 704 -38.74 8.98 3.41
N ASP A 705 -38.05 8.21 4.26
CA ASP A 705 -36.94 8.70 5.06
C ASP A 705 -35.73 9.01 4.17
N GLU A 706 -35.53 8.17 3.14
CA GLU A 706 -34.49 8.37 2.14
C GLU A 706 -34.78 9.58 1.24
N ILE A 707 -36.05 9.79 0.85
CA ILE A 707 -36.51 10.96 0.10
C ILE A 707 -36.22 12.25 0.88
N GLU A 708 -36.59 12.30 2.17
CA GLU A 708 -36.33 13.47 3.02
C GLU A 708 -34.83 13.76 3.16
N MET A 709 -34.02 12.71 3.30
CA MET A 709 -32.56 12.85 3.38
C MET A 709 -31.96 13.43 2.09
N VAL A 710 -32.35 12.92 0.92
CA VAL A 710 -31.88 13.46 -0.38
C VAL A 710 -32.32 14.92 -0.53
N TRP A 711 -33.56 15.25 -0.15
CA TRP A 711 -34.04 16.64 -0.16
C TRP A 711 -33.16 17.55 0.70
N LYS A 712 -32.81 17.13 1.93
CA LYS A 712 -31.91 17.89 2.83
C LYS A 712 -30.51 18.07 2.24
N MET A 713 -29.96 17.05 1.59
CA MET A 713 -28.67 17.15 0.91
C MET A 713 -28.71 18.23 -0.19
N ILE A 714 -29.75 18.24 -1.00
CA ILE A 714 -29.94 19.23 -2.09
C ILE A 714 -30.22 20.62 -1.52
N GLN A 715 -30.98 20.73 -0.43
CA GLN A 715 -31.23 21.99 0.27
C GLN A 715 -29.92 22.61 0.79
N ARG A 716 -29.05 21.80 1.40
CA ARG A 716 -27.72 22.26 1.84
C ARG A 716 -26.86 22.69 0.65
N HIS A 717 -26.90 21.91 -0.44
CA HIS A 717 -26.21 22.28 -1.67
C HIS A 717 -26.67 23.64 -2.20
N GLN A 718 -27.98 23.89 -2.28
CA GLN A 718 -28.56 25.18 -2.66
C GLN A 718 -28.14 26.29 -1.67
N THR A 719 -28.16 26.00 -0.37
CA THR A 719 -27.83 26.97 0.68
C THR A 719 -26.40 27.48 0.54
N TYR A 720 -25.44 26.56 0.37
CA TYR A 720 -24.02 26.86 0.30
C TYR A 720 -23.56 27.41 -1.06
N THR A 721 -24.11 26.89 -2.16
CA THR A 721 -23.64 27.25 -3.51
C THR A 721 -24.52 28.26 -4.24
N LYS A 722 -25.75 28.47 -3.77
CA LYS A 722 -26.81 29.19 -4.51
C LYS A 722 -27.08 28.62 -5.91
N SER A 723 -26.86 27.31 -6.10
CA SER A 723 -27.09 26.58 -7.35
C SER A 723 -28.54 26.75 -7.85
N ALA A 724 -28.69 27.34 -9.03
CA ALA A 724 -29.99 27.46 -9.71
C ALA A 724 -30.62 26.09 -9.96
N ARG A 725 -29.81 25.11 -10.39
CA ARG A 725 -30.25 23.73 -10.61
C ARG A 725 -30.80 23.08 -9.34
N ALA A 726 -30.15 23.30 -8.20
CA ALA A 726 -30.65 22.79 -6.93
C ALA A 726 -31.99 23.45 -6.56
N ALA A 727 -32.14 24.75 -6.80
CA ALA A 727 -33.38 25.47 -6.57
C ALA A 727 -34.53 24.96 -7.46
N GLU A 728 -34.27 24.70 -8.75
CA GLU A 728 -35.23 24.06 -9.67
C GLU A 728 -35.70 22.71 -9.15
N VAL A 729 -34.75 21.83 -8.77
CA VAL A 729 -35.07 20.47 -8.30
C VAL A 729 -35.91 20.52 -7.01
N LEU A 730 -35.62 21.45 -6.11
CA LEU A 730 -36.37 21.62 -4.86
C LEU A 730 -37.77 22.21 -5.10
N ALA A 731 -37.92 23.12 -6.06
CA ALA A 731 -39.21 23.72 -6.41
C ALA A 731 -40.17 22.67 -7.00
N ASP A 732 -39.67 21.80 -7.88
CA ASP A 732 -40.46 20.76 -8.55
C ASP A 732 -40.28 19.38 -7.91
N TRP A 733 -40.03 19.31 -6.59
CA TRP A 733 -39.60 18.09 -5.90
C TRP A 733 -40.46 16.86 -6.20
N GLN A 734 -41.78 17.00 -6.16
CA GLN A 734 -42.72 15.89 -6.42
C GLN A 734 -42.61 15.33 -7.85
N LEU A 735 -42.23 16.17 -8.82
CA LEU A 735 -41.99 15.75 -10.22
C LEU A 735 -40.58 15.19 -10.41
N MET A 736 -39.63 15.59 -9.57
CA MET A 736 -38.23 15.17 -9.67
C MET A 736 -37.94 13.86 -8.95
N VAL A 737 -38.59 13.57 -7.81
CA VAL A 737 -38.38 12.33 -7.04
C VAL A 737 -38.49 11.07 -7.90
N PRO A 738 -39.52 10.88 -8.76
CA PRO A 738 -39.64 9.69 -9.59
C PRO A 738 -38.52 9.53 -10.64
N LYS A 739 -37.76 10.58 -10.93
CA LYS A 739 -36.65 10.59 -11.88
C LYS A 739 -35.30 10.28 -11.23
N PHE A 740 -35.24 10.20 -9.90
CA PHE A 740 -34.02 9.75 -9.22
C PHE A 740 -33.85 8.24 -9.35
N VAL A 741 -32.68 7.83 -9.82
CA VAL A 741 -32.21 6.45 -9.81
C VAL A 741 -31.30 6.27 -8.60
N LYS A 742 -31.70 5.37 -7.70
CA LYS A 742 -30.89 4.90 -6.58
C LYS A 742 -29.95 3.81 -7.07
N VAL A 743 -28.67 3.94 -6.77
CA VAL A 743 -27.63 2.97 -7.08
C VAL A 743 -27.08 2.40 -5.78
N MET A 744 -27.17 1.08 -5.62
CA MET A 744 -26.75 0.41 -4.39
C MET A 744 -26.10 -0.96 -4.67
N PRO A 745 -24.97 -1.30 -4.02
CA PRO A 745 -24.35 -2.61 -4.15
C PRO A 745 -25.24 -3.75 -3.62
N LYS A 746 -25.29 -4.85 -4.36
CA LYS A 746 -26.13 -6.02 -4.04
C LYS A 746 -25.74 -6.65 -2.70
N ASP A 747 -24.45 -6.86 -2.48
CA ASP A 747 -23.93 -7.43 -1.23
C ASP A 747 -24.15 -6.49 -0.04
N TYR A 748 -23.95 -5.19 -0.22
CA TYR A 748 -24.23 -4.19 0.81
C TYR A 748 -25.71 -4.18 1.20
N LYS A 749 -26.61 -4.22 0.21
CA LYS A 749 -28.06 -4.31 0.46
C LYS A 749 -28.43 -5.55 1.27
N ARG A 750 -27.85 -6.71 0.95
CA ARG A 750 -28.07 -7.95 1.70
C ARG A 750 -27.61 -7.82 3.15
N VAL A 751 -26.44 -7.22 3.39
CA VAL A 751 -25.95 -6.95 4.76
C VAL A 751 -26.92 -6.06 5.52
N LEU A 752 -27.38 -4.95 4.93
CA LEU A 752 -28.35 -4.07 5.60
C LEU A 752 -29.69 -4.77 5.89
N GLN A 753 -30.16 -5.63 4.98
CA GLN A 753 -31.39 -6.41 5.19
C GLN A 753 -31.24 -7.45 6.30
N SER A 754 -30.09 -8.15 6.36
CA SER A 754 -29.76 -9.06 7.45
C SER A 754 -29.65 -8.31 8.78
N MET A 755 -28.99 -7.16 8.82
CA MET A 755 -28.95 -6.29 10.00
C MET A 755 -30.35 -5.91 10.48
N LYS A 756 -31.23 -5.40 9.60
CA LYS A 756 -32.63 -5.07 9.96
C LYS A 756 -33.39 -6.28 10.52
N ARG A 757 -33.18 -7.47 9.94
CA ARG A 757 -33.81 -8.72 10.40
C ARG A 757 -33.32 -9.12 11.79
N VAL A 758 -32.00 -9.07 11.99
CA VAL A 758 -31.37 -9.40 13.27
C VAL A 758 -31.78 -8.40 14.35
N GLU A 759 -31.84 -7.11 14.03
CA GLU A 759 -32.37 -6.06 14.92
C GLU A 759 -33.83 -6.31 15.30
N SER A 760 -34.67 -6.70 14.34
CA SER A 760 -36.06 -7.08 14.61
C SER A 760 -36.20 -8.33 15.48
N SER A 761 -35.15 -9.17 15.58
CA SER A 761 -35.10 -10.35 16.45
C SER A 761 -34.59 -10.06 17.87
N GLY A 762 -34.32 -8.79 18.22
CA GLY A 762 -33.94 -8.35 19.56
C GLY A 762 -32.44 -8.27 19.82
N LEU A 763 -31.59 -8.60 18.84
CA LEU A 763 -30.14 -8.37 18.91
C LEU A 763 -29.82 -6.92 18.53
N SER A 764 -28.85 -6.28 19.19
CA SER A 764 -28.47 -4.89 18.90
C SER A 764 -26.96 -4.69 18.94
N GLY A 765 -26.48 -3.58 18.35
CA GLY A 765 -25.07 -3.20 18.36
C GLY A 765 -24.15 -4.24 17.73
N ASP A 766 -22.99 -4.48 18.35
CA ASP A 766 -21.95 -5.38 17.82
C ASP A 766 -22.44 -6.84 17.68
N GLN A 767 -23.38 -7.27 18.52
CA GLN A 767 -23.97 -8.61 18.43
C GLN A 767 -24.80 -8.77 17.16
N ALA A 768 -25.57 -7.74 16.80
CA ALA A 768 -26.36 -7.76 15.56
C ALA A 768 -25.46 -7.76 14.32
N ILE A 769 -24.40 -6.94 14.34
CA ILE A 769 -23.43 -6.86 13.23
C ILE A 769 -22.68 -8.19 13.05
N MET A 770 -22.29 -8.84 14.16
CA MET A 770 -21.59 -10.12 14.11
C MET A 770 -22.51 -11.25 13.63
N ALA A 771 -23.76 -11.30 14.11
CA ALA A 771 -24.74 -12.28 13.65
C ALA A 771 -25.06 -12.10 12.16
N ALA A 772 -25.23 -10.87 11.69
CA ALA A 772 -25.43 -10.57 10.27
C ALA A 772 -24.21 -10.96 9.41
N PHE A 773 -22.99 -10.77 9.93
CA PHE A 773 -21.78 -11.24 9.28
C PHE A 773 -21.74 -12.76 9.18
N GLU A 774 -22.06 -13.50 10.25
CA GLU A 774 -22.08 -14.96 10.25
C GLU A 774 -23.15 -15.55 9.33
N GLU A 775 -24.35 -14.97 9.29
CA GLU A 775 -25.43 -15.35 8.37
C GLU A 775 -24.95 -15.22 6.92
N ASN A 776 -24.31 -14.10 6.58
CA ASN A 776 -23.82 -13.82 5.24
C ASN A 776 -22.56 -14.64 4.88
N ALA A 777 -21.67 -14.91 5.84
CA ALA A 777 -20.44 -15.69 5.62
C ALA A 777 -20.72 -17.17 5.35
N ARG A 778 -21.86 -17.70 5.85
CA ARG A 778 -22.28 -19.10 5.66
C ARG A 778 -23.20 -19.32 4.46
N ASP A 779 -23.58 -18.25 3.74
CA ASP A 779 -24.47 -18.35 2.59
C ASP A 779 -23.75 -19.01 1.39
N VAL A 780 -24.31 -20.12 0.93
CA VAL A 780 -23.77 -20.98 -0.14
C VAL A 780 -23.68 -20.23 -1.47
N ALA A 781 -24.48 -19.17 -1.68
CA ALA A 781 -24.43 -18.32 -2.86
C ALA A 781 -23.09 -17.56 -3.03
N ARG A 782 -22.25 -17.50 -1.98
CA ARG A 782 -20.87 -16.97 -2.04
C ARG A 782 -19.79 -18.03 -2.24
N VAL A 783 -20.09 -19.30 -1.97
CA VAL A 783 -19.10 -20.39 -2.07
C VAL A 783 -18.82 -20.75 -3.54
N GLY A 784 -19.74 -20.40 -4.46
CA GLY A 784 -19.55 -20.51 -5.91
C GLY A 784 -19.39 -19.13 -6.56
N GLY A 785 -18.19 -18.59 -6.56
CA GLY A 785 -17.93 -17.26 -7.14
C GLY A 785 -16.47 -16.86 -7.12
N GLY A 786 -15.64 -17.62 -7.81
CA GLY A 786 -14.24 -17.33 -8.13
C GLY A 786 -13.90 -17.95 -9.46
#